data_AF-A0A4Q8TK43-F1
#
_entry.id   AF-A0A4Q8TK43-F1
#
_cell.length_a   1.000
_cell.length_b   1.000
_cell.length_c   1.000
_cell.angle_alpha   90.00
_cell.angle_beta   90.00
_cell.angle_gamma   90.00
#
_symmetry.space_group_name_H-M   'P 1'
#
loop_
_entity.id
_entity.type
_entity.pdbx_description
1 polymer ?
#
loop_
_entity_poly.entity_id
_entity_poly.type
_entity_poly.pdbx_seq_one_letter_code
_entity_poly.pdbx_strand_id
1 'polypeptide(L)'
;MHDSEGRRLRRPVHWAAIASLFMALITALLGVRAAVAVHAASVPLPYEVTVEIQGKHDYNITQQRVNAQLAAHPVRSSKPLKLVLVDRWLTADETQRAMVPNGQVLITSKMDHLKTENYKIDERFSGVGIAHDLAPNDDKNSDMRYDIHDAFKSNVSVGHGPKAVIAAADTAAVLLDDSQTSSPIFWFSLVGLSAMVTAAFLVTALRFRSRWESRRRRLTVAQRKLARVVLDLEALEATYVAAEESRRPKGFTEAWEQLQEMSLSAARGEDPLVIAVYDRQTSLSQKTGDELTAFEAMARKLTALADSLMGAGSVHAKLAGTGSTMDKLSTPINDAATELLIRLEDAPGKMISGEDLQGLRDSLGALLDAAQKDSPQSDAVKAWSAAEKNLARHTSQIIRRLRRYPHGTRPAVQEVSAEHNQLRSTLGLPPVSANGALNQLKTANSLARAILGDTLSTDQASQPAQDSSAGWLRKVAGQISARASRGEEPSKARTIKIVAWLSILFCGSLIAAGIITYQVSKKPQSNYDGTGRGMVLEIDDKAGLVDEAEIRRYMEEDFDQEQHLLVAVRDAESYLKIQSIEGSEYRESTAESVRSAIWRIRNEYQDRADSQSKELPEGLTIIPLLITDKGRGIVPGLISGTVLSGNASWGSTTAWDFGSITESRYPSMEVSNEAGDFARVLERAEYEKPDFSVALLFWILTFMLFFTVLNLFQLIQFILGASGQFTRFTRGSRSLEKTRKRLEHLALGLEDSQINAVAVLGATTSSRADEAGQRLSERALMMAWREAEELSSMSLSQRMGSGFAARTTHLERLVALLDERDADVAKRARELVVASRGAGGDMPGQVVLPGQP
;
A
#
# COMPACT_ATOMS: atom_id res chain seq x y z
N MET A 1 -19.61 -17.60 -13.13
CA MET A 1 -19.57 -17.60 -14.61
C MET A 1 -19.38 -19.04 -15.01
N HIS A 2 -20.26 -19.51 -15.89
CA HIS A 2 -20.25 -20.87 -16.38
C HIS A 2 -19.88 -20.82 -17.86
N ASP A 3 -19.19 -21.84 -18.32
CA ASP A 3 -18.97 -22.08 -19.75
C ASP A 3 -20.26 -22.60 -20.42
N SER A 4 -20.31 -22.71 -21.75
CA SER A 4 -21.45 -23.26 -22.49
C SER A 4 -21.78 -24.71 -22.11
N GLU A 5 -20.81 -25.46 -21.60
CA GLU A 5 -21.00 -26.79 -20.99
C GLU A 5 -21.45 -26.76 -19.51
N GLY A 6 -21.75 -25.60 -18.93
CA GLY A 6 -22.20 -25.46 -17.53
C GLY A 6 -21.08 -25.58 -16.49
N ARG A 7 -19.80 -25.67 -16.88
CA ARG A 7 -18.67 -25.77 -15.95
C ARG A 7 -18.38 -24.44 -15.25
N ARG A 8 -18.18 -24.45 -13.92
CA ARG A 8 -17.79 -23.25 -13.16
C ARG A 8 -16.34 -22.85 -13.48
N LEU A 9 -16.19 -21.73 -14.18
CA LEU A 9 -14.88 -21.13 -14.45
C LEU A 9 -14.34 -20.44 -13.19
N ARG A 10 -13.17 -20.87 -12.71
CA ARG A 10 -12.47 -20.29 -11.56
C ARG A 10 -11.56 -19.16 -12.00
N ARG A 11 -11.38 -18.15 -11.14
CA ARG A 11 -10.42 -17.07 -11.41
C ARG A 11 -9.00 -17.64 -11.42
N PRO A 12 -8.16 -17.35 -12.43
CA PRO A 12 -6.79 -17.82 -12.45
C PRO A 12 -5.98 -17.14 -11.32
N VAL A 13 -5.29 -17.94 -10.52
CA VAL A 13 -4.42 -17.47 -9.44
C VAL A 13 -2.97 -17.66 -9.88
N HIS A 14 -2.18 -16.59 -9.81
CA HIS A 14 -0.75 -16.63 -10.11
C HIS A 14 0.02 -17.29 -8.94
N TRP A 15 1.10 -18.03 -9.24
CA TRP A 15 1.90 -18.72 -8.21
C TRP A 15 2.45 -17.76 -7.16
N ALA A 16 2.77 -16.52 -7.58
CA ALA A 16 3.24 -15.46 -6.69
C ALA A 16 2.24 -15.16 -5.53
N ALA A 17 0.93 -15.34 -5.72
CA ALA A 17 -0.03 -15.15 -4.63
C ALA A 17 0.09 -16.25 -3.55
N ILE A 18 0.41 -17.47 -3.97
CA ILE A 18 0.65 -18.60 -3.04
C ILE A 18 2.00 -18.39 -2.35
N ALA A 19 3.03 -18.01 -3.11
CA ALA A 19 4.35 -17.69 -2.57
C ALA A 19 4.30 -16.53 -1.56
N SER A 20 3.52 -15.48 -1.82
CA SER A 20 3.35 -14.39 -0.87
C SER A 20 2.65 -14.82 0.41
N LEU A 21 1.68 -15.73 0.33
CA LEU A 21 0.97 -16.21 1.51
C LEU A 21 1.88 -17.08 2.38
N PHE A 22 2.67 -17.94 1.74
CA PHE A 22 3.69 -18.73 2.41
C PHE A 22 4.77 -17.86 3.07
N MET A 23 5.28 -16.85 2.34
CA MET A 23 6.28 -15.92 2.88
C MET A 23 5.72 -15.04 4.00
N ALA A 24 4.47 -14.58 3.92
CA ALA A 24 3.83 -13.84 5.00
C ALA A 24 3.71 -14.69 6.28
N LEU A 25 3.45 -15.99 6.14
CA LEU A 25 3.42 -16.94 7.27
C LEU A 25 4.82 -17.10 7.88
N ILE A 26 5.85 -17.21 7.04
CA ILE A 26 7.25 -17.21 7.49
C ILE A 26 7.59 -15.91 8.22
N THR A 27 7.27 -14.74 7.64
CA THR A 27 7.53 -13.43 8.25
C THR A 27 6.83 -13.29 9.60
N ALA A 28 5.59 -13.77 9.74
CA ALA A 28 4.87 -13.76 11.01
C ALA A 28 5.55 -14.68 12.05
N LEU A 29 5.96 -15.89 11.65
CA LEU A 29 6.64 -16.84 12.53
C LEU A 29 8.01 -16.31 12.98
N LEU A 30 8.75 -15.66 12.07
CA LEU A 30 10.00 -14.96 12.37
C LEU A 30 9.77 -13.75 13.29
N GLY A 31 8.69 -13.00 13.09
CA GLY A 31 8.31 -11.89 13.96
C GLY A 31 8.00 -12.35 15.40
N VAL A 32 7.29 -13.47 15.54
CA VAL A 32 7.05 -14.11 16.86
C VAL A 32 8.37 -14.57 17.47
N ARG A 33 9.26 -15.20 16.69
CA ARG A 33 10.60 -15.61 17.18
C ARG A 33 11.46 -14.42 17.60
N ALA A 34 11.40 -13.31 16.85
CA ALA A 34 12.08 -12.07 17.19
C ALA A 34 11.56 -11.50 18.52
N ALA A 35 10.22 -11.45 18.70
CA ALA A 35 9.61 -11.01 19.95
C ALA A 35 9.97 -11.92 21.12
N VAL A 36 10.00 -13.24 20.91
CA VAL A 36 10.44 -14.22 21.92
C VAL A 36 11.93 -14.06 22.23
N ALA A 37 12.78 -13.78 21.25
CA ALA A 37 14.21 -13.55 21.47
C ALA A 37 14.46 -12.27 22.27
N VAL A 38 13.75 -11.17 21.95
CA VAL A 38 13.80 -9.93 22.74
C VAL A 38 13.27 -10.17 24.15
N HIS A 39 12.19 -10.93 24.30
CA HIS A 39 11.67 -11.27 25.62
C HIS A 39 12.62 -12.19 26.41
N ALA A 40 13.26 -13.16 25.75
CA ALA A 40 14.26 -14.03 26.37
C ALA A 40 15.49 -13.24 26.84
N ALA A 41 15.89 -12.18 26.13
CA ALA A 41 16.93 -11.25 26.59
C ALA A 41 16.50 -10.44 27.83
N SER A 42 15.19 -10.28 28.09
CA SER A 42 14.67 -9.65 29.31
C SER A 42 14.43 -10.62 30.47
N VAL A 43 14.59 -11.94 30.26
CA VAL A 43 14.49 -12.93 31.33
C VAL A 43 15.83 -12.96 32.08
N PRO A 44 15.83 -12.91 33.42
CA PRO A 44 17.08 -12.95 34.19
C PRO A 44 17.84 -14.25 33.93
N LEU A 45 19.15 -14.14 33.76
CA LEU A 45 20.04 -15.26 33.44
C LEU A 45 19.93 -16.39 34.49
N PRO A 46 20.10 -17.67 34.06
CA PRO A 46 19.70 -18.83 34.87
C PRO A 46 20.67 -19.21 35.99
N TYR A 47 21.94 -18.81 35.93
CA TYR A 47 22.93 -19.15 36.95
C TYR A 47 23.30 -17.93 37.79
N GLU A 48 23.48 -18.11 39.09
CA GLU A 48 24.04 -17.10 39.98
C GLU A 48 25.54 -17.31 40.11
N VAL A 49 26.32 -16.24 40.00
CA VAL A 49 27.78 -16.29 40.11
C VAL A 49 28.16 -16.58 41.55
N THR A 50 28.99 -17.60 41.74
CA THR A 50 29.52 -17.95 43.08
C THR A 50 30.85 -17.25 43.30
N VAL A 51 31.04 -16.62 44.46
CA VAL A 51 32.29 -15.95 44.81
C VAL A 51 32.95 -16.65 45.99
N GLU A 52 34.21 -17.03 45.83
CA GLU A 52 35.04 -17.61 46.89
C GLU A 52 36.23 -16.70 47.21
N ILE A 53 36.46 -16.46 48.48
CA ILE A 53 37.55 -15.63 48.99
C ILE A 53 38.58 -16.54 49.67
N GLN A 54 39.80 -16.57 49.13
CA GLN A 54 40.91 -17.39 49.62
C GLN A 54 42.04 -16.53 50.19
N GLY A 55 42.31 -16.74 51.48
CA GLY A 55 43.40 -16.07 52.18
C GLY A 55 42.94 -14.82 52.92
N LYS A 56 43.91 -13.96 53.27
CA LYS A 56 43.64 -12.69 53.97
C LYS A 56 43.84 -11.54 53.00
N HIS A 57 42.76 -10.81 52.75
CA HIS A 57 42.77 -9.68 51.85
C HIS A 57 42.75 -8.37 52.62
N ASP A 58 43.42 -7.39 52.04
CA ASP A 58 43.29 -6.00 52.44
C ASP A 58 41.90 -5.46 52.02
N TYR A 59 41.63 -4.19 52.31
CA TYR A 59 40.43 -3.51 51.78
C TYR A 59 39.09 -4.05 52.29
N ASN A 60 39.05 -4.58 53.52
CA ASN A 60 37.82 -4.97 54.19
C ASN A 60 37.08 -6.16 53.53
N ILE A 61 37.73 -6.90 52.63
CA ILE A 61 37.16 -8.03 51.89
C ILE A 61 37.20 -9.30 52.74
N THR A 62 36.01 -9.91 52.97
CA THR A 62 35.86 -11.20 53.64
C THR A 62 34.67 -11.95 53.05
N GLN A 63 34.67 -13.29 53.12
CA GLN A 63 33.60 -14.12 52.57
C GLN A 63 32.22 -13.71 53.11
N GLN A 64 32.12 -13.42 54.41
CA GLN A 64 30.86 -13.02 55.04
C GLN A 64 30.29 -11.74 54.42
N ARG A 65 31.15 -10.74 54.14
CA ARG A 65 30.71 -9.45 53.62
C ARG A 65 30.38 -9.50 52.13
N VAL A 66 31.12 -10.27 51.34
CA VAL A 66 30.79 -10.50 49.94
C VAL A 66 29.47 -11.28 49.82
N ASN A 67 29.24 -12.29 50.66
CA ASN A 67 27.97 -13.01 50.68
C ASN A 67 26.80 -12.09 51.06
N ALA A 68 26.99 -11.16 52.02
CA ALA A 68 25.96 -10.19 52.38
C ALA A 68 25.61 -9.28 51.19
N GLN A 69 26.61 -8.84 50.44
CA GLN A 69 26.41 -7.97 49.27
C GLN A 69 25.81 -8.75 48.08
N LEU A 70 26.20 -10.00 47.84
CA LEU A 70 25.59 -10.89 46.84
C LEU A 70 24.13 -11.24 47.17
N ALA A 71 23.80 -11.35 48.46
CA ALA A 71 22.41 -11.58 48.89
C ALA A 71 21.52 -10.35 48.63
N ALA A 72 22.07 -9.14 48.73
CA ALA A 72 21.38 -7.90 48.39
C ALA A 72 21.30 -7.66 46.88
N HIS A 73 22.39 -7.96 46.15
CA HIS A 73 22.52 -7.75 44.70
C HIS A 73 23.12 -9.02 44.04
N PRO A 74 22.28 -10.00 43.66
CA PRO A 74 22.75 -11.24 43.06
C PRO A 74 23.24 -11.03 41.62
N VAL A 75 24.49 -11.42 41.35
CA VAL A 75 25.08 -11.40 40.00
C VAL A 75 24.67 -12.66 39.25
N ARG A 76 24.21 -12.52 38.00
CA ARG A 76 23.70 -13.64 37.19
C ARG A 76 24.46 -13.79 35.88
N SER A 77 24.63 -15.04 35.45
CA SER A 77 25.41 -15.43 34.28
C SER A 77 24.73 -16.51 33.43
N SER A 78 25.08 -16.58 32.15
CA SER A 78 24.55 -17.59 31.22
C SER A 78 25.18 -18.98 31.39
N LYS A 79 26.37 -19.04 31.97
CA LYS A 79 27.12 -20.26 32.32
C LYS A 79 27.36 -20.30 33.83
N PRO A 80 27.54 -21.48 34.46
CA PRO A 80 27.96 -21.56 35.85
C PRO A 80 29.35 -20.96 36.00
N LEU A 81 29.43 -19.80 36.66
CA LEU A 81 30.67 -19.06 36.89
C LEU A 81 31.03 -19.06 38.37
N LYS A 82 32.32 -19.28 38.65
CA LYS A 82 32.88 -19.15 39.98
C LYS A 82 34.05 -18.19 39.97
N LEU A 83 33.93 -17.08 40.69
CA LEU A 83 34.98 -16.10 40.85
C LEU A 83 35.74 -16.38 42.15
N VAL A 84 37.05 -16.56 42.05
CA VAL A 84 37.92 -16.86 43.18
C VAL A 84 38.90 -15.71 43.37
N LEU A 85 38.79 -15.01 44.50
CA LEU A 85 39.73 -13.97 44.88
C LEU A 85 40.86 -14.60 45.72
N VAL A 86 42.11 -14.43 45.29
CA VAL A 86 43.31 -14.96 45.96
C VAL A 86 44.22 -13.85 46.49
N ASP A 87 44.85 -14.08 47.65
CA ASP A 87 45.73 -13.12 48.32
C ASP A 87 47.21 -13.21 47.88
N ARG A 88 47.51 -14.06 46.89
CA ARG A 88 48.84 -14.23 46.27
C ARG A 88 48.89 -13.65 44.86
N TRP A 89 50.10 -13.43 44.35
CA TRP A 89 50.31 -13.17 42.91
C TRP A 89 49.99 -14.43 42.10
N LEU A 90 49.52 -14.23 40.86
CA LEU A 90 49.22 -15.31 39.93
C LEU A 90 50.50 -15.76 39.21
N THR A 91 50.50 -17.02 38.75
CA THR A 91 51.56 -17.62 37.93
C THR A 91 51.44 -17.24 36.46
N ALA A 92 52.51 -17.43 35.68
CA ALA A 92 52.44 -17.24 34.23
C ALA A 92 51.44 -18.21 33.56
N ASP A 93 51.31 -19.42 34.10
CA ASP A 93 50.42 -20.45 33.56
C ASP A 93 48.94 -20.11 33.80
N GLU A 94 48.58 -19.61 34.98
CA GLU A 94 47.22 -19.15 35.31
C GLU A 94 46.81 -17.92 34.48
N THR A 95 47.75 -17.01 34.25
CA THR A 95 47.49 -15.75 33.55
C THR A 95 47.56 -15.91 32.02
N GLN A 96 48.66 -16.39 31.49
CA GLN A 96 48.93 -16.39 30.05
C GLN A 96 48.50 -17.67 29.34
N ARG A 97 48.42 -18.80 30.05
CA ARG A 97 48.08 -20.11 29.45
C ARG A 97 46.69 -20.61 29.85
N ALA A 98 45.90 -19.79 30.54
CA ALA A 98 44.55 -20.13 30.99
C ALA A 98 44.49 -21.46 31.77
N MET A 99 45.57 -21.83 32.49
CA MET A 99 45.63 -23.03 33.34
C MET A 99 44.90 -22.78 34.67
N VAL A 100 43.61 -22.49 34.56
CA VAL A 100 42.69 -22.24 35.66
C VAL A 100 41.62 -23.35 35.65
N PRO A 101 41.14 -23.84 36.80
CA PRO A 101 40.11 -24.87 36.83
C PRO A 101 38.85 -24.45 36.04
N ASN A 102 38.23 -25.41 35.36
CA ASN A 102 37.06 -25.14 34.50
C ASN A 102 35.96 -24.36 35.21
N GLY A 103 35.36 -23.40 34.49
CA GLY A 103 34.30 -22.54 35.02
C GLY A 103 34.75 -21.53 36.06
N GLN A 104 36.06 -21.34 36.27
CA GLN A 104 36.59 -20.40 37.26
C GLN A 104 37.27 -19.18 36.64
N VAL A 105 37.14 -18.06 37.34
CA VAL A 105 37.87 -16.81 37.11
C VAL A 105 38.67 -16.52 38.38
N LEU A 106 40.00 -16.54 38.29
CA LEU A 106 40.91 -16.21 39.39
C LEU A 106 41.26 -14.72 39.33
N ILE A 107 41.03 -14.00 40.43
CA ILE A 107 41.41 -12.59 40.58
C ILE A 107 42.39 -12.49 41.74
N THR A 108 43.51 -11.81 41.55
CA THR A 108 44.41 -11.49 42.67
C THR A 108 44.06 -10.16 43.32
N SER A 109 44.14 -10.10 44.65
CA SER A 109 44.04 -8.83 45.38
C SER A 109 45.32 -7.99 45.35
N LYS A 110 46.41 -8.48 44.74
CA LYS A 110 47.66 -7.72 44.56
C LYS A 110 47.51 -6.73 43.40
N MET A 111 47.68 -5.44 43.71
CA MET A 111 47.47 -4.35 42.76
C MET A 111 48.63 -4.19 41.77
N ASP A 112 49.85 -4.51 42.19
CA ASP A 112 51.05 -4.35 41.36
C ASP A 112 51.77 -5.70 41.19
N HIS A 113 52.43 -5.86 40.04
CA HIS A 113 53.33 -6.98 39.80
C HIS A 113 54.45 -7.01 40.85
N LEU A 114 54.86 -8.22 41.25
CA LEU A 114 56.00 -8.38 42.14
C LEU A 114 57.28 -7.93 41.41
N LYS A 115 57.84 -6.78 41.81
CA LYS A 115 59.11 -6.28 41.30
C LYS A 115 60.26 -7.13 41.85
N THR A 116 60.72 -8.11 41.08
CA THR A 116 61.83 -8.98 41.44
C THR A 116 62.74 -9.26 40.24
N GLU A 117 64.05 -9.22 40.46
CA GLU A 117 65.05 -9.61 39.46
C GLU A 117 65.16 -11.15 39.35
N ASN A 118 64.58 -11.88 40.29
CA ASN A 118 64.63 -13.34 40.32
C ASN A 118 63.53 -13.94 39.44
N TYR A 119 63.88 -14.25 38.19
CA TYR A 119 62.96 -14.86 37.23
C TYR A 119 62.43 -16.26 37.60
N LYS A 120 62.97 -16.89 38.67
CA LYS A 120 62.50 -18.20 39.15
C LYS A 120 61.24 -18.13 40.02
N ILE A 121 60.83 -16.94 40.44
CA ILE A 121 59.57 -16.75 41.14
C ILE A 121 58.44 -16.72 40.11
N ASP A 122 57.61 -17.75 40.10
CA ASP A 122 56.51 -17.90 39.13
C ASP A 122 55.29 -17.05 39.51
N GLU A 123 54.97 -16.99 40.81
CA GLU A 123 53.91 -16.14 41.37
C GLU A 123 54.34 -14.66 41.44
N ARG A 124 54.19 -13.94 40.32
CA ARG A 124 54.59 -12.52 40.24
C ARG A 124 53.59 -11.62 39.51
N PHE A 125 52.55 -12.19 38.92
CA PHE A 125 51.62 -11.43 38.09
C PHE A 125 50.42 -10.93 38.90
N SER A 126 50.13 -9.62 38.84
CA SER A 126 48.81 -9.11 39.17
C SER A 126 47.87 -9.33 37.96
N GLY A 127 46.56 -9.24 38.20
CA GLY A 127 45.56 -9.39 37.15
C GLY A 127 44.55 -10.51 37.41
N VAL A 128 44.02 -11.02 36.30
CA VAL A 128 43.00 -12.06 36.27
C VAL A 128 43.50 -13.26 35.46
N GLY A 129 43.16 -14.47 35.87
CA GLY A 129 43.27 -15.69 35.09
C GLY A 129 41.87 -16.23 34.77
N ILE A 130 41.59 -16.50 33.49
CA ILE A 130 40.30 -17.04 33.05
C ILE A 130 40.53 -18.46 32.56
N ALA A 131 39.65 -19.39 32.96
CA ALA A 131 39.70 -20.77 32.49
C ALA A 131 39.47 -20.86 30.97
N HIS A 132 40.21 -21.75 30.31
CA HIS A 132 40.20 -21.88 28.85
C HIS A 132 38.81 -22.25 28.28
N ASP A 133 37.97 -22.93 29.06
CA ASP A 133 36.60 -23.30 28.66
C ASP A 133 35.63 -22.10 28.63
N LEU A 134 35.95 -21.04 29.37
CA LEU A 134 35.19 -19.79 29.39
C LEU A 134 35.63 -18.84 28.28
N ALA A 135 36.94 -18.78 27.98
CA ALA A 135 37.53 -17.91 26.97
C ALA A 135 38.51 -18.69 26.06
N PRO A 136 38.02 -19.39 25.03
CA PRO A 136 38.86 -20.23 24.16
C PRO A 136 39.69 -19.45 23.14
N ASN A 137 39.44 -18.14 22.96
CA ASN A 137 40.16 -17.29 22.00
C ASN A 137 41.17 -16.39 22.72
N ASP A 138 42.47 -16.61 22.47
CA ASP A 138 43.57 -15.97 23.20
C ASP A 138 43.57 -14.43 23.12
N ASP A 139 43.27 -13.85 21.95
CA ASP A 139 43.23 -12.38 21.78
C ASP A 139 42.07 -11.74 22.55
N LYS A 140 40.89 -12.39 22.53
CA LYS A 140 39.74 -11.93 23.32
C LYS A 140 39.96 -12.14 24.82
N ASN A 141 40.69 -13.19 25.18
CA ASN A 141 41.00 -13.51 26.56
C ASN A 141 41.87 -12.42 27.20
N SER A 142 42.87 -11.85 26.50
CA SER A 142 43.67 -10.75 27.05
C SER A 142 42.83 -9.51 27.37
N ASP A 143 41.91 -9.13 26.48
CA ASP A 143 41.04 -7.96 26.68
C ASP A 143 40.09 -8.21 27.85
N MET A 144 39.43 -9.38 27.89
CA MET A 144 38.53 -9.76 28.99
C MET A 144 39.24 -9.78 30.35
N ARG A 145 40.47 -10.29 30.40
CA ARG A 145 41.28 -10.31 31.62
C ARG A 145 41.62 -8.90 32.11
N TYR A 146 41.91 -8.00 31.18
CA TYR A 146 42.18 -6.61 31.49
C TYR A 146 40.91 -5.94 32.05
N ASP A 147 39.78 -6.06 31.36
CA ASP A 147 38.52 -5.42 31.74
C ASP A 147 37.99 -5.92 33.10
N ILE A 148 38.07 -7.22 33.38
CA ILE A 148 37.68 -7.78 34.69
C ILE A 148 38.62 -7.28 35.79
N HIS A 149 39.93 -7.21 35.53
CA HIS A 149 40.88 -6.69 36.49
C HIS A 149 40.66 -5.21 36.77
N ASP A 150 40.40 -4.43 35.72
CA ASP A 150 40.18 -3.00 35.80
C ASP A 150 38.87 -2.69 36.53
N ALA A 151 37.81 -3.47 36.31
CA ALA A 151 36.56 -3.37 37.09
C ALA A 151 36.80 -3.61 38.59
N PHE A 152 37.62 -4.61 38.96
CA PHE A 152 38.00 -4.81 40.36
C PHE A 152 38.81 -3.62 40.88
N LYS A 153 39.89 -3.26 40.18
CA LYS A 153 40.87 -2.27 40.62
C LYS A 153 40.30 -0.86 40.72
N SER A 154 39.51 -0.44 39.73
CA SER A 154 38.84 0.86 39.70
C SER A 154 37.84 1.01 40.85
N ASN A 155 37.07 -0.04 41.16
CA ASN A 155 36.17 -0.01 42.30
C ASN A 155 36.92 -0.01 43.64
N VAL A 156 38.03 -0.76 43.78
CA VAL A 156 38.88 -0.66 44.99
C VAL A 156 39.49 0.74 45.14
N SER A 157 39.80 1.40 44.02
CA SER A 157 40.40 2.75 44.03
C SER A 157 39.50 3.81 44.65
N VAL A 158 38.18 3.64 44.55
CA VAL A 158 37.18 4.51 45.17
C VAL A 158 36.69 4.00 46.53
N GLY A 159 37.45 3.08 47.13
CA GLY A 159 37.19 2.58 48.48
C GLY A 159 36.13 1.47 48.55
N HIS A 160 35.80 0.78 47.46
CA HIS A 160 35.00 -0.44 47.58
C HIS A 160 35.87 -1.63 48.03
N GLY A 161 35.34 -2.44 48.95
CA GLY A 161 35.91 -3.74 49.32
C GLY A 161 35.07 -4.85 48.70
N PRO A 162 34.09 -5.42 49.44
CA PRO A 162 33.15 -6.41 48.91
C PRO A 162 32.45 -6.02 47.60
N LYS A 163 32.09 -4.74 47.43
CA LYS A 163 31.43 -4.25 46.20
C LYS A 163 32.33 -4.35 44.97
N ALA A 164 33.65 -4.19 45.12
CA ALA A 164 34.60 -4.31 44.01
C ALA A 164 34.69 -5.74 43.46
N VAL A 165 34.59 -6.74 44.34
CA VAL A 165 34.58 -8.15 43.94
C VAL A 165 33.32 -8.48 43.14
N ILE A 166 32.19 -7.88 43.53
CA ILE A 166 30.91 -8.05 42.85
C ILE A 166 30.88 -7.34 41.51
N ALA A 167 31.45 -6.14 41.42
CA ALA A 167 31.63 -5.44 40.15
C ALA A 167 32.46 -6.28 39.16
N ALA A 168 33.56 -6.88 39.63
CA ALA A 168 34.36 -7.77 38.81
C ALA A 168 33.61 -9.05 38.41
N ALA A 169 32.77 -9.58 39.29
CA ALA A 169 31.91 -10.73 38.99
C ALA A 169 30.85 -10.40 37.94
N ASP A 170 30.27 -9.20 38.01
CA ASP A 170 29.28 -8.71 37.06
C ASP A 170 29.92 -8.49 35.68
N THR A 171 31.06 -7.80 35.63
CA THR A 171 31.85 -7.63 34.40
C THR A 171 32.25 -8.98 33.80
N ALA A 172 32.66 -9.96 34.62
CA ALA A 172 32.97 -11.30 34.15
C ALA A 172 31.74 -12.03 33.60
N ALA A 173 30.57 -11.87 34.23
CA ALA A 173 29.32 -12.47 33.77
C ALA A 173 28.87 -11.92 32.42
N VAL A 174 29.02 -10.60 32.19
CA VAL A 174 28.69 -9.93 30.93
C VAL A 174 29.68 -10.32 29.82
N LEU A 175 30.99 -10.23 30.07
CA LEU A 175 32.01 -10.49 29.05
C LEU A 175 32.10 -11.95 28.62
N LEU A 176 31.80 -12.88 29.53
CA LEU A 176 31.85 -14.32 29.27
C LEU A 176 30.51 -14.89 28.78
N ASP A 177 29.53 -14.03 28.49
CA ASP A 177 28.27 -14.47 27.89
C ASP A 177 28.48 -14.92 26.44
N ASP A 178 28.16 -16.18 26.17
CA ASP A 178 28.33 -16.84 24.88
C ASP A 178 26.98 -17.13 24.21
N SER A 179 25.94 -16.35 24.56
CA SER A 179 24.59 -16.51 24.03
C SER A 179 24.51 -16.09 22.55
N GLN A 180 25.09 -16.90 21.65
CA GLN A 180 25.24 -16.67 20.21
C GLN A 180 23.92 -16.51 19.41
N THR A 181 22.75 -16.59 20.04
CA THR A 181 21.43 -16.46 19.38
C THR A 181 20.62 -15.24 19.80
N SER A 182 21.19 -14.37 20.65
CA SER A 182 20.47 -13.26 21.28
C SER A 182 20.54 -11.94 20.50
N SER A 183 21.28 -11.86 19.37
CA SER A 183 21.42 -10.59 18.65
C SER A 183 20.07 -10.18 18.03
N PRO A 184 19.41 -9.12 18.52
CA PRO A 184 18.11 -8.69 18.00
C PRO A 184 18.23 -8.25 16.52
N ILE A 185 19.41 -7.80 16.10
CA ILE A 185 19.69 -7.37 14.73
C ILE A 185 19.59 -8.51 13.73
N PHE A 186 20.07 -9.70 14.08
CA PHE A 186 19.94 -10.86 13.22
C PHE A 186 18.46 -11.14 12.92
N TRP A 187 17.62 -11.15 13.96
CA TRP A 187 16.18 -11.39 13.81
C TRP A 187 15.48 -10.27 13.04
N PHE A 188 15.77 -9.00 13.34
CA PHE A 188 15.20 -7.87 12.58
C PHE A 188 15.62 -7.89 11.11
N SER A 189 16.85 -8.27 10.79
CA SER A 189 17.33 -8.40 9.41
C SER A 189 16.57 -9.49 8.63
N LEU A 190 16.33 -10.63 9.26
CA LEU A 190 15.63 -11.77 8.67
C LEU A 190 14.14 -11.44 8.46
N VAL A 191 13.51 -10.75 9.42
CA VAL A 191 12.15 -10.23 9.28
C VAL A 191 12.07 -9.21 8.14
N GLY A 192 13.00 -8.25 8.07
CA GLY A 192 13.07 -7.25 7.00
C GLY A 192 13.21 -7.88 5.60
N LEU A 193 14.12 -8.85 5.45
CA LEU A 193 14.34 -9.56 4.19
C LEU A 193 13.08 -10.35 3.77
N SER A 194 12.47 -11.08 4.70
CA SER A 194 11.24 -11.84 4.42
C SER A 194 10.06 -10.92 4.05
N ALA A 195 9.94 -9.75 4.69
CA ALA A 195 8.94 -8.75 4.35
C ALA A 195 9.15 -8.17 2.94
N MET A 196 10.40 -7.91 2.55
CA MET A 196 10.75 -7.45 1.20
C MET A 196 10.35 -8.48 0.13
N VAL A 197 10.69 -9.75 0.35
CA VAL A 197 10.34 -10.85 -0.58
C VAL A 197 8.81 -11.01 -0.69
N THR A 198 8.09 -10.89 0.43
CA THR A 198 6.62 -10.91 0.45
C THR A 198 6.03 -9.79 -0.41
N ALA A 199 6.57 -8.58 -0.28
CA ALA A 199 6.11 -7.42 -1.06
C ALA A 199 6.34 -7.62 -2.56
N ALA A 200 7.50 -8.17 -2.95
CA ALA A 200 7.79 -8.46 -4.35
C ALA A 200 6.78 -9.45 -4.97
N PHE A 201 6.44 -10.51 -4.25
CA PHE A 201 5.45 -11.49 -4.70
C PHE A 201 4.03 -10.90 -4.78
N LEU A 202 3.62 -10.10 -3.79
CA LEU A 202 2.32 -9.42 -3.78
C LEU A 202 2.19 -8.42 -4.93
N VAL A 203 3.22 -7.63 -5.24
CA VAL A 203 3.21 -6.73 -6.41
C VAL A 203 2.99 -7.51 -7.70
N THR A 204 3.72 -8.61 -7.89
CA THR A 204 3.55 -9.45 -9.10
C THR A 204 2.15 -10.06 -9.16
N ALA A 205 1.61 -10.54 -8.04
CA ALA A 205 0.24 -11.07 -7.97
C ALA A 205 -0.82 -9.99 -8.29
N LEU A 206 -0.68 -8.79 -7.73
CA LEU A 206 -1.58 -7.66 -7.99
C LEU A 206 -1.52 -7.20 -9.44
N ARG A 207 -0.33 -7.15 -10.06
CA ARG A 207 -0.16 -6.81 -11.49
C ARG A 207 -0.81 -7.83 -12.41
N PHE A 208 -0.59 -9.12 -12.16
CA PHE A 208 -1.24 -10.20 -12.91
C PHE A 208 -2.76 -10.03 -12.85
N ARG A 209 -3.27 -9.86 -11.63
CA ARG A 209 -4.69 -9.69 -11.36
C ARG A 209 -5.28 -8.46 -12.06
N SER A 210 -4.62 -7.30 -11.99
CA SER A 210 -5.13 -6.08 -12.61
C SER A 210 -5.24 -6.21 -14.13
N ARG A 211 -4.25 -6.84 -14.77
CA ARG A 211 -4.25 -7.11 -16.21
C ARG A 211 -5.36 -8.10 -16.59
N TRP A 212 -5.52 -9.16 -15.80
CA TRP A 212 -6.59 -10.13 -16.00
C TRP A 212 -7.98 -9.49 -15.85
N GLU A 213 -8.19 -8.67 -14.82
CA GLU A 213 -9.45 -7.95 -14.62
C GLU A 213 -9.75 -6.98 -15.78
N SER A 214 -8.73 -6.34 -16.36
CA SER A 214 -8.89 -5.50 -17.56
C SER A 214 -9.39 -6.31 -18.76
N ARG A 215 -8.75 -7.44 -19.08
CA ARG A 215 -9.17 -8.33 -20.17
C ARG A 215 -10.57 -8.89 -19.96
N ARG A 216 -10.88 -9.33 -18.74
CA ARG A 216 -12.23 -9.80 -18.38
C ARG A 216 -13.29 -8.71 -18.60
N ARG A 217 -13.02 -7.46 -18.19
CA ARG A 217 -13.96 -6.33 -18.40
C ARG A 217 -14.22 -6.11 -19.88
N ARG A 218 -13.16 -6.09 -20.69
CA ARG A 218 -13.22 -5.94 -22.14
C ARG A 218 -14.05 -7.06 -22.79
N LEU A 219 -13.82 -8.30 -22.40
CA LEU A 219 -14.60 -9.46 -22.85
C LEU A 219 -16.07 -9.31 -22.48
N THR A 220 -16.36 -8.99 -21.22
CA THR A 220 -17.75 -8.84 -20.73
C THR A 220 -18.49 -7.74 -21.51
N VAL A 221 -17.83 -6.62 -21.83
CA VAL A 221 -18.42 -5.55 -22.65
C VAL A 221 -18.72 -6.01 -24.07
N ALA A 222 -17.81 -6.78 -24.69
CA ALA A 222 -18.04 -7.34 -26.02
C ALA A 222 -19.18 -8.36 -26.04
N GLN A 223 -19.23 -9.26 -25.04
CA GLN A 223 -20.31 -10.25 -24.87
C GLN A 223 -21.67 -9.58 -24.71
N ARG A 224 -21.76 -8.43 -24.01
CA ARG A 224 -23.02 -7.65 -23.93
C ARG A 224 -23.46 -7.13 -25.29
N LYS A 225 -22.54 -6.59 -26.08
CA LYS A 225 -22.86 -6.07 -27.41
C LYS A 225 -23.36 -7.19 -28.33
N LEU A 226 -22.68 -8.34 -28.28
CA LEU A 226 -23.10 -9.52 -29.02
C LEU A 226 -24.47 -10.03 -28.55
N ALA A 227 -24.68 -10.19 -27.25
CA ALA A 227 -25.96 -10.63 -26.70
C ALA A 227 -27.11 -9.69 -27.09
N ARG A 228 -26.87 -8.38 -27.13
CA ARG A 228 -27.85 -7.41 -27.64
C ARG A 228 -28.18 -7.65 -29.11
N VAL A 229 -27.17 -7.88 -29.96
CA VAL A 229 -27.38 -8.16 -31.40
C VAL A 229 -28.09 -9.50 -31.61
N VAL A 230 -27.73 -10.55 -30.86
CA VAL A 230 -28.40 -11.87 -30.94
C VAL A 230 -29.86 -11.77 -30.52
N LEU A 231 -30.15 -10.96 -29.51
CA LEU A 231 -31.51 -10.61 -29.18
C LEU A 231 -32.13 -9.87 -30.39
N ASP A 232 -31.51 -8.80 -30.90
CA ASP A 232 -32.06 -7.92 -31.95
C ASP A 232 -32.29 -8.63 -33.29
N LEU A 233 -31.60 -9.74 -33.55
CA LEU A 233 -31.77 -10.61 -34.71
C LEU A 233 -33.22 -11.05 -34.95
N GLU A 234 -33.96 -11.47 -33.93
CA GLU A 234 -35.35 -11.89 -34.10
C GLU A 234 -36.28 -10.72 -34.44
N ALA A 235 -35.99 -9.52 -33.91
CA ALA A 235 -36.75 -8.31 -34.25
C ALA A 235 -36.42 -7.84 -35.67
N LEU A 236 -35.16 -7.95 -36.06
CA LEU A 236 -34.70 -7.68 -37.41
C LEU A 236 -35.30 -8.66 -38.42
N GLU A 237 -35.42 -9.94 -38.07
CA GLU A 237 -36.09 -10.95 -38.90
C GLU A 237 -37.56 -10.58 -39.11
N ALA A 238 -38.27 -10.15 -38.06
CA ALA A 238 -39.65 -9.67 -38.19
C ALA A 238 -39.76 -8.46 -39.13
N THR A 239 -38.82 -7.51 -39.06
CA THR A 239 -38.80 -6.37 -40.01
C THR A 239 -38.42 -6.78 -41.43
N TYR A 240 -37.54 -7.76 -41.59
CA TYR A 240 -37.12 -8.29 -42.89
C TYR A 240 -38.27 -9.02 -43.60
N VAL A 241 -39.02 -9.85 -42.87
CA VAL A 241 -40.18 -10.59 -43.37
C VAL A 241 -41.37 -9.66 -43.67
N ALA A 242 -41.54 -8.58 -42.88
CA ALA A 242 -42.60 -7.60 -43.11
C ALA A 242 -42.40 -6.75 -44.38
N ALA A 243 -41.18 -6.65 -44.92
CA ALA A 243 -40.91 -5.95 -46.17
C ALA A 243 -41.22 -6.85 -47.39
N GLU A 244 -42.08 -6.39 -48.30
CA GLU A 244 -42.51 -7.10 -49.51
C GLU A 244 -41.32 -7.40 -50.46
N GLU A 245 -41.18 -8.63 -50.94
CA GLU A 245 -39.98 -9.14 -51.63
C GLU A 245 -39.60 -8.34 -52.89
N SER A 246 -40.59 -7.82 -53.63
CA SER A 246 -40.40 -6.99 -54.82
C SER A 246 -39.92 -5.56 -54.54
N ARG A 247 -39.89 -5.12 -53.27
CA ARG A 247 -39.54 -3.75 -52.85
C ARG A 247 -38.29 -3.68 -51.98
N ARG A 248 -37.61 -4.81 -51.73
CA ARG A 248 -36.37 -4.86 -50.94
C ARG A 248 -35.20 -4.30 -51.76
N PRO A 249 -34.45 -3.31 -51.25
CA PRO A 249 -33.19 -2.89 -51.87
C PRO A 249 -32.18 -4.06 -51.90
N LYS A 250 -31.39 -4.19 -52.96
CA LYS A 250 -30.40 -5.29 -53.11
C LYS A 250 -29.43 -5.38 -51.91
N GLY A 251 -29.00 -4.24 -51.37
CA GLY A 251 -28.10 -4.19 -50.21
C GLY A 251 -28.74 -4.59 -48.87
N PHE A 252 -30.07 -4.64 -48.76
CA PHE A 252 -30.77 -5.02 -47.53
C PHE A 252 -30.69 -6.53 -47.28
N THR A 253 -30.83 -7.34 -48.32
CA THR A 253 -30.66 -8.81 -48.24
C THR A 253 -29.21 -9.20 -47.98
N GLU A 254 -28.24 -8.56 -48.66
CA GLU A 254 -26.82 -8.82 -48.43
C GLU A 254 -26.39 -8.45 -46.99
N ALA A 255 -26.87 -7.33 -46.46
CA ALA A 255 -26.58 -6.93 -45.08
C ALA A 255 -27.23 -7.87 -44.04
N TRP A 256 -28.41 -8.41 -44.33
CA TRP A 256 -29.09 -9.41 -43.50
C TRP A 256 -28.32 -10.74 -43.45
N GLU A 257 -27.92 -11.27 -44.60
CA GLU A 257 -27.09 -12.49 -44.70
C GLU A 257 -25.73 -12.30 -44.00
N GLN A 258 -25.10 -11.15 -44.21
CA GLN A 258 -23.83 -10.81 -43.55
C GLN A 258 -23.99 -10.73 -42.02
N LEU A 259 -25.10 -10.20 -41.52
CA LEU A 259 -25.38 -10.13 -40.08
C LEU A 259 -25.58 -11.53 -39.50
N GLN A 260 -26.33 -12.41 -40.17
CA GLN A 260 -26.51 -13.81 -39.76
C GLN A 260 -25.17 -14.56 -39.72
N GLU A 261 -24.38 -14.51 -40.79
CA GLU A 261 -23.08 -15.20 -40.86
C GLU A 261 -22.09 -14.69 -39.79
N MET A 262 -22.00 -13.37 -39.63
CA MET A 262 -21.11 -12.77 -38.63
C MET A 262 -21.56 -13.07 -37.21
N SER A 263 -22.87 -13.12 -36.93
CA SER A 263 -23.40 -13.43 -35.60
C SER A 263 -23.09 -14.87 -35.19
N LEU A 264 -23.23 -15.81 -36.13
CA LEU A 264 -22.91 -17.23 -35.96
C LEU A 264 -21.40 -17.45 -35.74
N SER A 265 -20.57 -16.76 -36.53
CA SER A 265 -19.11 -16.78 -36.37
C SER A 265 -18.68 -16.22 -35.02
N ALA A 266 -19.29 -15.12 -34.58
CA ALA A 266 -19.00 -14.50 -33.30
C ALA A 266 -19.45 -15.38 -32.11
N ALA A 267 -20.61 -16.02 -32.20
CA ALA A 267 -21.09 -16.97 -31.19
C ALA A 267 -20.17 -18.19 -31.07
N ARG A 268 -19.70 -18.75 -32.20
CA ARG A 268 -18.72 -19.86 -32.21
C ARG A 268 -17.35 -19.48 -31.65
N GLY A 269 -16.95 -18.21 -31.80
CA GLY A 269 -15.68 -17.69 -31.30
C GLY A 269 -15.69 -17.28 -29.82
N GLU A 270 -16.87 -17.18 -29.18
CA GLU A 270 -17.00 -16.69 -27.81
C GLU A 270 -16.48 -17.70 -26.77
N ASP A 271 -16.97 -18.94 -26.81
CA ASP A 271 -16.63 -19.99 -25.85
C ASP A 271 -15.11 -20.27 -25.73
N PRO A 272 -14.36 -20.53 -26.83
CA PRO A 272 -12.92 -20.76 -26.72
C PRO A 272 -12.17 -19.54 -26.17
N LEU A 273 -12.65 -18.32 -26.46
CA LEU A 273 -12.07 -17.09 -25.93
C LEU A 273 -12.35 -16.94 -24.43
N VAL A 274 -13.55 -17.29 -23.97
CA VAL A 274 -13.91 -17.32 -22.55
C VAL A 274 -13.01 -18.30 -21.81
N ILE A 275 -12.87 -19.54 -22.31
CA ILE A 275 -11.98 -20.55 -21.72
C ILE A 275 -10.54 -20.03 -21.66
N ALA A 276 -10.03 -19.45 -22.75
CA ALA A 276 -8.66 -18.94 -22.83
C ALA A 276 -8.38 -17.78 -21.86
N VAL A 277 -9.38 -16.93 -21.57
CA VAL A 277 -9.27 -15.80 -20.60
C VAL A 277 -9.33 -16.29 -19.15
N TYR A 278 -9.98 -17.42 -18.87
CA TYR A 278 -10.04 -18.01 -17.53
C TYR A 278 -8.94 -19.04 -17.25
N ASP A 279 -8.27 -19.55 -18.29
CA ASP A 279 -7.13 -20.45 -18.11
C ASP A 279 -5.87 -19.72 -17.59
N ARG A 280 -5.16 -20.39 -16.68
CA ARG A 280 -4.01 -19.81 -15.98
C ARG A 280 -2.82 -19.55 -16.91
N GLN A 281 -2.61 -20.39 -17.92
CA GLN A 281 -1.44 -20.29 -18.79
C GLN A 281 -1.70 -19.32 -19.94
N THR A 282 -2.90 -19.32 -20.51
CA THR A 282 -3.21 -18.52 -21.71
C THR A 282 -3.82 -17.15 -21.42
N SER A 283 -4.39 -16.91 -20.23
CA SER A 283 -5.18 -15.70 -19.92
C SER A 283 -4.48 -14.37 -20.22
N LEU A 284 -3.16 -14.29 -20.00
CA LEU A 284 -2.35 -13.11 -20.29
C LEU A 284 -1.45 -13.26 -21.54
N SER A 285 -1.62 -14.34 -22.31
CA SER A 285 -0.86 -14.55 -23.54
C SER A 285 -1.16 -13.47 -24.58
N GLN A 286 -0.23 -13.25 -25.51
CA GLN A 286 -0.41 -12.29 -26.60
C GLN A 286 -1.55 -12.74 -27.53
N LYS A 287 -1.60 -14.03 -27.85
CA LYS A 287 -2.63 -14.65 -28.69
C LYS A 287 -4.05 -14.37 -28.19
N THR A 288 -4.32 -14.63 -26.91
CA THR A 288 -5.64 -14.34 -26.30
C THR A 288 -5.97 -12.85 -26.29
N GLY A 289 -4.95 -11.98 -26.22
CA GLY A 289 -5.12 -10.53 -26.35
C GLY A 289 -5.58 -10.13 -27.76
N ASP A 290 -4.95 -10.70 -28.78
CA ASP A 290 -5.29 -10.45 -30.20
C ASP A 290 -6.68 -11.00 -30.54
N GLU A 291 -7.01 -12.22 -30.09
CA GLU A 291 -8.36 -12.81 -30.24
C GLU A 291 -9.44 -11.95 -29.57
N LEU A 292 -9.18 -11.43 -28.36
CA LEU A 292 -10.10 -10.50 -27.68
C LEU A 292 -10.31 -9.20 -28.46
N THR A 293 -9.24 -8.65 -29.07
CA THR A 293 -9.39 -7.44 -29.91
C THR A 293 -10.18 -7.70 -31.18
N ALA A 294 -10.01 -8.86 -31.80
CA ALA A 294 -10.77 -9.27 -32.98
C ALA A 294 -12.25 -9.46 -32.64
N PHE A 295 -12.55 -10.12 -31.52
CA PHE A 295 -13.91 -10.31 -31.01
C PHE A 295 -14.60 -8.96 -30.70
N GLU A 296 -13.89 -8.02 -30.07
CA GLU A 296 -14.42 -6.67 -29.84
C GLU A 296 -14.75 -5.91 -31.14
N ALA A 297 -13.88 -6.01 -32.15
CA ALA A 297 -14.11 -5.37 -33.44
C ALA A 297 -15.32 -6.00 -34.14
N MET A 298 -15.44 -7.33 -34.09
CA MET A 298 -16.57 -8.08 -34.64
C MET A 298 -17.88 -7.70 -33.95
N ALA A 299 -17.92 -7.64 -32.61
CA ALA A 299 -19.10 -7.24 -31.85
C ALA A 299 -19.54 -5.79 -32.15
N ARG A 300 -18.58 -4.87 -32.37
CA ARG A 300 -18.90 -3.49 -32.77
C ARG A 300 -19.51 -3.44 -34.17
N LYS A 301 -18.91 -4.13 -35.14
CA LYS A 301 -19.41 -4.19 -36.51
C LYS A 301 -20.81 -4.80 -36.58
N LEU A 302 -21.06 -5.87 -35.81
CA LEU A 302 -22.38 -6.48 -35.66
C LEU A 302 -23.42 -5.50 -35.09
N THR A 303 -23.04 -4.69 -34.09
CA THR A 303 -23.96 -3.69 -33.51
C THR A 303 -24.33 -2.62 -34.55
N ALA A 304 -23.35 -2.11 -35.29
CA ALA A 304 -23.58 -1.10 -36.33
C ALA A 304 -24.46 -1.62 -37.48
N LEU A 305 -24.24 -2.87 -37.91
CA LEU A 305 -25.09 -3.53 -38.92
C LEU A 305 -26.52 -3.77 -38.40
N ALA A 306 -26.68 -4.15 -37.13
CA ALA A 306 -28.00 -4.34 -36.53
C ALA A 306 -28.76 -3.01 -36.41
N ASP A 307 -28.11 -1.96 -35.94
CA ASP A 307 -28.70 -0.62 -35.81
C ASP A 307 -29.08 -0.04 -37.18
N SER A 308 -28.24 -0.24 -38.21
CA SER A 308 -28.54 0.22 -39.58
C SER A 308 -29.70 -0.54 -40.22
N LEU A 309 -29.78 -1.86 -40.03
CA LEU A 309 -30.91 -2.67 -40.49
C LEU A 309 -32.20 -2.36 -39.75
N MET A 310 -32.16 -2.08 -38.44
CA MET A 310 -33.32 -1.63 -37.67
C MET A 310 -33.81 -0.27 -38.18
N GLY A 311 -32.88 0.66 -38.46
CA GLY A 311 -33.19 1.95 -39.06
C GLY A 311 -33.88 1.81 -40.42
N ALA A 312 -33.29 1.03 -41.33
CA ALA A 312 -33.84 0.80 -42.67
C ALA A 312 -35.19 0.05 -42.62
N GLY A 313 -35.29 -1.02 -41.83
CA GLY A 313 -36.49 -1.85 -41.69
C GLY A 313 -37.68 -1.10 -41.08
N SER A 314 -37.43 -0.24 -40.08
CA SER A 314 -38.48 0.57 -39.44
C SER A 314 -39.11 1.60 -40.39
N VAL A 315 -38.32 2.12 -41.34
CA VAL A 315 -38.77 3.11 -42.33
C VAL A 315 -39.48 2.42 -43.48
N HIS A 316 -38.97 1.31 -44.00
CA HIS A 316 -39.63 0.55 -45.07
C HIS A 316 -40.94 -0.12 -44.61
N ALA A 317 -41.00 -0.66 -43.39
CA ALA A 317 -42.23 -1.21 -42.84
C ALA A 317 -43.32 -0.14 -42.59
N LYS A 318 -42.92 1.10 -42.24
CA LYS A 318 -43.84 2.22 -42.01
C LYS A 318 -44.25 2.97 -43.30
N LEU A 319 -43.44 2.93 -44.36
CA LEU A 319 -43.75 3.54 -45.67
C LEU A 319 -44.55 2.60 -46.60
N ALA A 320 -44.60 1.30 -46.31
CA ALA A 320 -45.24 0.30 -47.17
C ALA A 320 -46.78 0.40 -47.23
N GLY A 321 -47.42 1.20 -46.36
CA GLY A 321 -48.88 1.22 -46.19
C GLY A 321 -49.68 2.21 -47.06
N THR A 322 -49.08 3.28 -47.60
CA THR A 322 -49.86 4.45 -48.08
C THR A 322 -49.66 4.86 -49.53
N GLY A 323 -48.52 4.54 -50.16
CA GLY A 323 -48.25 4.81 -51.58
C GLY A 323 -48.35 6.29 -52.01
N SER A 324 -48.25 7.23 -51.06
CA SER A 324 -48.50 8.65 -51.30
C SER A 324 -47.38 9.31 -52.11
N THR A 325 -47.68 10.45 -52.75
CA THR A 325 -46.66 11.26 -53.45
C THR A 325 -45.57 11.77 -52.51
N MET A 326 -45.88 11.94 -51.22
CA MET A 326 -44.94 12.34 -50.18
C MET A 326 -43.95 11.21 -49.82
N ASP A 327 -44.42 9.96 -49.84
CA ASP A 327 -43.59 8.77 -49.59
C ASP A 327 -42.57 8.57 -50.71
N LYS A 328 -42.98 8.82 -51.97
CA LYS A 328 -42.09 8.78 -53.14
C LYS A 328 -41.03 9.89 -53.11
N LEU A 329 -41.30 11.01 -52.42
CA LEU A 329 -40.35 12.09 -52.23
C LEU A 329 -39.41 11.87 -51.03
N SER A 330 -39.88 11.24 -49.96
CA SER A 330 -39.08 11.00 -48.74
C SER A 330 -38.08 9.87 -48.90
N THR A 331 -38.40 8.84 -49.71
CA THR A 331 -37.53 7.67 -49.96
C THR A 331 -36.10 8.03 -50.38
N PRO A 332 -35.85 8.81 -51.46
CA PRO A 332 -34.48 9.16 -51.87
C PRO A 332 -33.73 10.04 -50.87
N ILE A 333 -34.44 10.81 -50.03
CA ILE A 333 -33.83 11.61 -48.96
C ILE A 333 -33.40 10.70 -47.81
N ASN A 334 -34.23 9.73 -47.45
CA ASN A 334 -33.96 8.76 -46.40
C ASN A 334 -32.78 7.84 -46.76
N ASP A 335 -32.72 7.36 -48.00
CA ASP A 335 -31.61 6.51 -48.47
C ASP A 335 -30.28 7.26 -48.38
N ALA A 336 -30.23 8.50 -48.89
CA ALA A 336 -29.02 9.33 -48.83
C ALA A 336 -28.60 9.68 -47.38
N ALA A 337 -29.56 9.92 -46.48
CA ALA A 337 -29.27 10.20 -45.06
C ALA A 337 -28.79 8.96 -44.30
N THR A 338 -29.35 7.79 -44.60
CA THR A 338 -28.97 6.52 -43.98
C THR A 338 -27.57 6.11 -44.39
N GLU A 339 -27.23 6.22 -45.68
CA GLU A 339 -25.85 6.03 -46.16
C GLU A 339 -24.86 6.96 -45.44
N LEU A 340 -25.24 8.22 -45.21
CA LEU A 340 -24.40 9.19 -44.52
C LEU A 340 -24.16 8.80 -43.06
N LEU A 341 -25.23 8.42 -42.36
CA LEU A 341 -25.15 8.01 -40.95
C LEU A 341 -24.26 6.78 -40.77
N ILE A 342 -24.44 5.75 -41.61
CA ILE A 342 -23.61 4.53 -41.58
C ILE A 342 -22.13 4.88 -41.74
N ARG A 343 -21.79 5.71 -42.75
CA ARG A 343 -20.40 6.10 -43.00
C ARG A 343 -19.79 6.90 -41.87
N LEU A 344 -20.57 7.79 -41.25
CA LEU A 344 -20.06 8.68 -40.20
C LEU A 344 -20.01 8.02 -38.81
N GLU A 345 -20.77 6.95 -38.59
CA GLU A 345 -20.70 6.12 -37.37
C GLU A 345 -19.43 5.26 -37.31
N ASP A 346 -18.94 4.83 -38.47
CA ASP A 346 -17.64 4.12 -38.61
C ASP A 346 -16.43 5.07 -38.60
N ALA A 347 -16.65 6.39 -38.55
CA ALA A 347 -15.59 7.37 -38.52
C ALA A 347 -14.84 7.38 -37.15
N PRO A 348 -13.52 7.67 -37.13
CA PRO A 348 -12.78 7.79 -35.88
C PRO A 348 -13.40 8.86 -34.99
N GLY A 349 -13.65 8.54 -33.70
CA GLY A 349 -14.48 9.30 -32.75
C GLY A 349 -14.07 10.75 -32.39
N LYS A 350 -13.25 11.41 -33.21
CA LYS A 350 -12.97 12.86 -33.16
C LYS A 350 -13.46 13.61 -34.41
N MET A 351 -13.89 12.91 -35.45
CA MET A 351 -14.16 13.52 -36.76
C MET A 351 -15.51 14.27 -36.77
N ILE A 352 -16.53 13.69 -36.15
CA ILE A 352 -17.88 14.26 -35.96
C ILE A 352 -18.33 13.91 -34.53
N SER A 353 -18.97 14.85 -33.84
CA SER A 353 -19.49 14.61 -32.49
C SER A 353 -20.74 13.75 -32.51
N GLY A 354 -20.92 12.89 -31.51
CA GLY A 354 -22.15 12.10 -31.36
C GLY A 354 -23.42 12.97 -31.30
N GLU A 355 -23.31 14.21 -30.81
CA GLU A 355 -24.39 15.20 -30.82
C GLU A 355 -24.80 15.63 -32.23
N ASP A 356 -23.85 15.74 -33.18
CA ASP A 356 -24.18 16.10 -34.57
C ASP A 356 -24.88 14.95 -35.29
N LEU A 357 -24.45 13.71 -35.03
CA LEU A 357 -25.10 12.50 -35.56
C LEU A 357 -26.50 12.35 -35.01
N GLN A 358 -26.69 12.65 -33.73
CA GLN A 358 -28.02 12.65 -33.11
C GLN A 358 -28.90 13.74 -33.72
N GLY A 359 -28.39 14.97 -33.90
CA GLY A 359 -29.13 16.05 -34.58
C GLY A 359 -29.50 15.72 -36.04
N LEU A 360 -28.67 14.95 -36.75
CA LEU A 360 -29.01 14.45 -38.08
C LEU A 360 -30.15 13.41 -38.02
N ARG A 361 -30.10 12.47 -37.08
CA ARG A 361 -31.19 11.49 -36.87
C ARG A 361 -32.51 12.15 -36.47
N ASP A 362 -32.47 13.11 -35.56
CA ASP A 362 -33.66 13.83 -35.08
C ASP A 362 -34.30 14.66 -36.20
N SER A 363 -33.49 15.32 -37.03
CA SER A 363 -33.99 16.09 -38.17
C SER A 363 -34.52 15.23 -39.32
N LEU A 364 -33.96 14.03 -39.53
CA LEU A 364 -34.50 13.03 -40.44
C LEU A 364 -35.84 12.48 -39.91
N GLY A 365 -35.91 12.15 -38.61
CA GLY A 365 -37.15 11.73 -37.95
C GLY A 365 -38.26 12.76 -38.09
N ALA A 366 -37.97 14.04 -37.84
CA ALA A 366 -38.93 15.13 -38.00
C ALA A 366 -39.44 15.29 -39.45
N LEU A 367 -38.63 14.94 -40.46
CA LEU A 367 -39.04 14.98 -41.86
C LEU A 367 -39.97 13.81 -42.21
N LEU A 368 -39.67 12.62 -41.70
CA LEU A 368 -40.50 11.43 -41.88
C LEU A 368 -41.84 11.57 -41.14
N ASP A 369 -41.84 12.13 -39.93
CA ASP A 369 -43.07 12.45 -39.18
C ASP A 369 -43.94 13.49 -39.91
N ALA A 370 -43.32 14.47 -40.57
CA ALA A 370 -44.03 15.48 -41.34
C ALA A 370 -44.66 14.94 -42.64
N ALA A 371 -44.12 13.84 -43.20
CA ALA A 371 -44.68 13.19 -44.37
C ALA A 371 -45.95 12.36 -44.04
N GLN A 372 -46.20 12.06 -42.76
CA GLN A 372 -47.28 11.15 -42.32
C GLN A 372 -48.53 11.83 -41.75
N LYS A 373 -48.47 13.10 -41.33
CA LYS A 373 -49.64 13.74 -40.70
C LYS A 373 -50.79 13.91 -41.70
N ASP A 374 -51.96 13.35 -41.38
CA ASP A 374 -53.26 13.62 -42.01
C ASP A 374 -53.73 15.06 -41.69
N SER A 375 -52.96 16.02 -42.15
CA SER A 375 -53.27 17.44 -42.09
C SER A 375 -53.72 17.92 -43.47
N PRO A 376 -54.48 19.03 -43.57
CA PRO A 376 -54.80 19.63 -44.86
C PRO A 376 -53.53 19.77 -45.71
N GLN A 377 -53.61 19.45 -47.00
CA GLN A 377 -52.45 19.31 -47.89
C GLN A 377 -51.47 20.51 -47.83
N SER A 378 -51.98 21.72 -47.56
CA SER A 378 -51.17 22.94 -47.36
C SER A 378 -50.32 22.94 -46.08
N ASP A 379 -50.79 22.35 -44.99
CA ASP A 379 -50.10 22.34 -43.69
C ASP A 379 -49.06 21.21 -43.63
N ALA A 380 -49.35 20.07 -44.27
CA ALA A 380 -48.39 18.99 -44.47
C ALA A 380 -47.20 19.45 -45.33
N VAL A 381 -47.45 20.16 -46.44
CA VAL A 381 -46.40 20.72 -47.31
C VAL A 381 -45.55 21.77 -46.57
N LYS A 382 -46.16 22.61 -45.73
CA LYS A 382 -45.42 23.58 -44.88
C LYS A 382 -44.55 22.88 -43.84
N ALA A 383 -45.11 21.92 -43.09
CA ALA A 383 -44.39 21.16 -42.08
C ALA A 383 -43.20 20.40 -42.69
N TRP A 384 -43.41 19.78 -43.85
CA TRP A 384 -42.36 19.09 -44.58
C TRP A 384 -41.27 20.04 -45.09
N SER A 385 -41.64 21.21 -45.65
CA SER A 385 -40.65 22.19 -46.11
C SER A 385 -39.78 22.73 -44.97
N ALA A 386 -40.35 22.87 -43.76
CA ALA A 386 -39.63 23.29 -42.57
C ALA A 386 -38.68 22.20 -42.07
N ALA A 387 -39.12 20.94 -42.06
CA ALA A 387 -38.29 19.79 -41.72
C ALA A 387 -37.15 19.59 -42.73
N GLU A 388 -37.43 19.71 -44.04
CA GLU A 388 -36.42 19.65 -45.11
C GLU A 388 -35.35 20.74 -44.92
N LYS A 389 -35.76 21.96 -44.57
CA LYS A 389 -34.82 23.06 -44.30
C LYS A 389 -33.94 22.81 -43.07
N ASN A 390 -34.49 22.18 -42.03
CA ASN A 390 -33.74 21.81 -40.83
C ASN A 390 -32.74 20.68 -41.10
N LEU A 391 -33.14 19.66 -41.87
CA LEU A 391 -32.26 18.59 -42.30
C LEU A 391 -31.11 19.11 -43.18
N ALA A 392 -31.42 20.00 -44.14
CA ALA A 392 -30.40 20.69 -44.94
C ALA A 392 -29.44 21.51 -44.07
N ARG A 393 -29.93 22.22 -43.05
CA ARG A 393 -29.08 23.01 -42.15
C ARG A 393 -28.09 22.14 -41.38
N HIS A 394 -28.53 21.05 -40.76
CA HIS A 394 -27.66 20.14 -40.00
C HIS A 394 -26.65 19.45 -40.92
N THR A 395 -27.10 19.00 -42.09
CA THR A 395 -26.21 18.43 -43.11
C THR A 395 -25.13 19.44 -43.56
N SER A 396 -25.46 20.72 -43.70
CA SER A 396 -24.50 21.78 -44.02
C SER A 396 -23.41 21.97 -42.95
N GLN A 397 -23.74 21.74 -41.68
CA GLN A 397 -22.80 21.84 -40.57
C GLN A 397 -21.84 20.65 -40.59
N ILE A 398 -22.37 19.45 -40.86
CA ILE A 398 -21.57 18.24 -41.08
C ILE A 398 -20.61 18.45 -42.26
N ILE A 399 -21.08 18.97 -43.40
CA ILE A 399 -20.22 19.31 -44.56
C ILE A 399 -19.09 20.28 -44.16
N ARG A 400 -19.40 21.34 -43.39
CA ARG A 400 -18.40 22.31 -42.92
C ARG A 400 -17.33 21.68 -42.03
N ARG A 401 -17.69 20.69 -41.21
CA ARG A 401 -16.75 19.96 -40.35
C ARG A 401 -15.92 18.97 -41.17
N LEU A 402 -16.55 18.23 -42.08
CA LEU A 402 -15.88 17.28 -42.99
C LEU A 402 -14.83 17.97 -43.87
N ARG A 403 -15.10 19.18 -44.38
CA ARG A 403 -14.14 19.97 -45.19
C ARG A 403 -12.84 20.33 -44.47
N ARG A 404 -12.78 20.25 -43.13
CA ARG A 404 -11.55 20.53 -42.36
C ARG A 404 -10.54 19.38 -42.42
N TYR A 405 -10.94 18.24 -42.97
CA TYR A 405 -10.08 17.07 -43.11
C TYR A 405 -9.54 16.97 -44.54
N PRO A 406 -8.27 16.55 -44.71
CA PRO A 406 -7.69 16.35 -46.03
C PRO A 406 -8.46 15.25 -46.77
N HIS A 407 -8.87 15.53 -48.01
CA HIS A 407 -9.65 14.62 -48.85
C HIS A 407 -9.01 14.52 -50.24
N GLY A 408 -9.10 13.34 -50.85
CA GLY A 408 -8.62 13.08 -52.21
C GLY A 408 -9.55 13.62 -53.30
N THR A 409 -9.42 13.10 -54.52
CA THR A 409 -10.32 13.37 -55.64
C THR A 409 -11.76 13.02 -55.28
N ARG A 410 -12.64 14.03 -55.30
CA ARG A 410 -14.04 13.88 -54.91
C ARG A 410 -14.82 13.16 -56.01
N PRO A 411 -15.57 12.09 -55.69
CA PRO A 411 -16.49 11.47 -56.65
C PRO A 411 -17.56 12.46 -57.12
N ALA A 412 -17.98 12.35 -58.38
CA ALA A 412 -19.04 13.19 -58.93
C ALA A 412 -20.34 13.02 -58.12
N VAL A 413 -20.97 14.12 -57.75
CA VAL A 413 -22.28 14.09 -57.08
C VAL A 413 -23.33 13.68 -58.11
N GLN A 414 -24.01 12.56 -57.90
CA GLN A 414 -25.09 12.12 -58.79
C GLN A 414 -26.21 13.16 -58.84
N GLU A 415 -26.57 13.60 -60.04
CA GLU A 415 -27.64 14.56 -60.26
C GLU A 415 -28.99 14.05 -59.72
N VAL A 416 -29.87 14.97 -59.32
CA VAL A 416 -31.21 14.63 -58.85
C VAL A 416 -32.06 14.24 -60.07
N SER A 417 -32.76 13.11 -60.00
CA SER A 417 -33.55 12.62 -61.14
C SER A 417 -34.65 13.62 -61.53
N ALA A 418 -34.91 13.74 -62.84
CA ALA A 418 -35.96 14.60 -63.37
C ALA A 418 -37.34 14.23 -62.80
N GLU A 419 -37.57 12.93 -62.57
CA GLU A 419 -38.80 12.39 -61.95
C GLU A 419 -39.02 12.92 -60.52
N HIS A 420 -37.96 13.06 -59.71
CA HIS A 420 -38.07 13.61 -58.36
C HIS A 420 -38.48 15.09 -58.39
N ASN A 421 -37.96 15.87 -59.34
CA ASN A 421 -38.35 17.27 -59.51
C ASN A 421 -39.78 17.41 -60.07
N GLN A 422 -40.21 16.48 -60.93
CA GLN A 422 -41.61 16.42 -61.38
C GLN A 422 -42.56 16.15 -60.20
N LEU A 423 -42.25 15.19 -59.33
CA LEU A 423 -43.04 14.93 -58.11
C LEU A 423 -43.10 16.16 -57.17
N ARG A 424 -42.00 16.89 -56.99
CA ARG A 424 -42.02 18.15 -56.21
C ARG A 424 -42.95 19.20 -56.81
N SER A 425 -42.95 19.34 -58.14
CA SER A 425 -43.83 20.29 -58.83
C SER A 425 -45.32 19.98 -58.64
N THR A 426 -45.69 18.69 -58.57
CA THR A 426 -47.09 18.26 -58.32
C THR A 426 -47.60 18.64 -56.93
N LEU A 427 -46.70 18.94 -55.99
CA LEU A 427 -47.03 19.38 -54.62
C LEU A 427 -46.82 20.89 -54.41
N GLY A 428 -46.54 21.65 -55.47
CA GLY A 428 -46.26 23.09 -55.39
C GLY A 428 -44.91 23.42 -54.75
N LEU A 429 -44.00 22.45 -54.63
CA LEU A 429 -42.66 22.63 -54.08
C LEU A 429 -41.67 23.05 -55.18
N PRO A 430 -40.72 23.94 -54.89
CA PRO A 430 -39.68 24.31 -55.86
C PRO A 430 -38.77 23.10 -56.15
N PRO A 431 -38.14 23.05 -57.35
CA PRO A 431 -37.17 22.01 -57.68
C PRO A 431 -35.99 22.00 -56.68
N VAL A 432 -35.33 20.85 -56.54
CA VAL A 432 -34.23 20.69 -55.56
C VAL A 432 -33.10 21.67 -55.91
N SER A 433 -32.91 22.68 -55.06
CA SER A 433 -31.82 23.64 -55.21
C SER A 433 -30.48 23.02 -54.77
N ALA A 434 -29.37 23.69 -55.12
CA ALA A 434 -28.03 23.30 -54.65
C ALA A 434 -27.94 23.21 -53.11
N ASN A 435 -28.79 23.97 -52.40
CA ASN A 435 -28.88 24.01 -50.95
C ASN A 435 -30.00 23.12 -50.36
N GLY A 436 -30.72 22.35 -51.18
CA GLY A 436 -31.78 21.44 -50.73
C GLY A 436 -31.23 20.22 -49.97
N ALA A 437 -32.03 19.61 -49.10
CA ALA A 437 -31.59 18.53 -48.21
C ALA A 437 -30.99 17.34 -48.98
N LEU A 438 -31.66 16.88 -50.05
CA LEU A 438 -31.18 15.76 -50.86
C LEU A 438 -29.80 16.03 -51.48
N ASN A 439 -29.59 17.22 -52.06
CA ASN A 439 -28.31 17.56 -52.68
C ASN A 439 -27.20 17.75 -51.64
N GLN A 440 -27.53 18.30 -50.47
CA GLN A 440 -26.59 18.41 -49.35
C GLN A 440 -26.23 17.05 -48.78
N LEU A 441 -27.16 16.12 -48.64
CA LEU A 441 -26.89 14.75 -48.17
C LEU A 441 -25.99 14.00 -49.16
N LYS A 442 -26.29 14.06 -50.46
CA LYS A 442 -25.42 13.51 -51.51
C LYS A 442 -24.02 14.16 -51.50
N THR A 443 -23.94 15.46 -51.27
CA THR A 443 -22.67 16.19 -51.14
C THR A 443 -21.89 15.74 -49.91
N ALA A 444 -22.53 15.61 -48.76
CA ALA A 444 -21.93 15.09 -47.53
C ALA A 444 -21.44 13.65 -47.72
N ASN A 445 -22.23 12.80 -48.40
CA ASN A 445 -21.84 11.43 -48.74
C ASN A 445 -20.60 11.36 -49.61
N SER A 446 -20.52 12.18 -50.67
CA SER A 446 -19.32 12.23 -51.52
C SER A 446 -18.07 12.72 -50.77
N LEU A 447 -18.21 13.65 -49.82
CA LEU A 447 -17.11 14.14 -49.00
C LEU A 447 -16.68 13.13 -47.94
N ALA A 448 -17.65 12.49 -47.27
CA ALA A 448 -17.39 11.42 -46.32
C ALA A 448 -16.67 10.25 -47.00
N ARG A 449 -17.10 9.86 -48.21
CA ARG A 449 -16.45 8.83 -49.04
C ARG A 449 -15.02 9.22 -49.42
N ALA A 450 -14.78 10.48 -49.79
CA ALA A 450 -13.43 10.95 -50.12
C ALA A 450 -12.46 10.99 -48.93
N ILE A 451 -12.97 10.97 -47.69
CA ILE A 451 -12.15 11.00 -46.46
C ILE A 451 -12.01 9.59 -45.84
N LEU A 452 -13.09 8.82 -45.82
CA LEU A 452 -13.17 7.52 -45.12
C LEU A 452 -12.98 6.32 -46.05
N GLY A 453 -13.02 6.52 -47.37
CA GLY A 453 -12.94 5.47 -48.36
C GLY A 453 -14.28 4.75 -48.61
N ASP A 454 -14.23 3.71 -49.45
CA ASP A 454 -15.37 2.88 -49.82
C ASP A 454 -15.76 1.98 -48.64
N THR A 455 -16.70 2.47 -47.84
CA THR A 455 -17.15 1.87 -46.58
C THR A 455 -18.45 1.09 -46.74
N LEU A 456 -19.18 1.29 -47.84
CA LEU A 456 -20.38 0.53 -48.20
C LEU A 456 -20.07 -0.47 -49.33
N SER A 457 -20.72 -1.63 -49.34
CA SER A 457 -20.55 -2.66 -50.39
C SER A 457 -20.96 -2.16 -51.78
N THR A 458 -21.93 -1.24 -51.85
CA THR A 458 -22.40 -0.59 -53.09
C THR A 458 -21.35 0.30 -53.76
N ASP A 459 -20.31 0.73 -53.02
CA ASP A 459 -19.23 1.55 -53.55
C ASP A 459 -18.19 0.74 -54.35
N GLN A 460 -18.08 -0.57 -54.07
CA GLN A 460 -17.09 -1.47 -54.67
C GLN A 460 -17.47 -1.96 -56.08
N ALA A 461 -18.73 -1.81 -56.48
CA ALA A 461 -19.22 -2.22 -57.80
C ALA A 461 -18.81 -1.25 -58.94
N SER A 462 -18.09 -0.16 -58.63
CA SER A 462 -17.75 0.88 -59.62
C SER A 462 -16.33 1.42 -59.43
N GLN A 463 -15.30 0.62 -59.75
CA GLN A 463 -14.10 1.08 -60.48
C GLN A 463 -13.11 -0.08 -60.79
N PRO A 464 -12.34 0.03 -61.90
CA PRO A 464 -11.39 -0.98 -62.35
C PRO A 464 -10.06 -0.90 -61.59
N ALA A 465 -9.35 -2.03 -61.57
CA ALA A 465 -8.10 -2.24 -60.84
C ALA A 465 -7.00 -1.22 -61.19
N GLN A 466 -6.37 -0.65 -60.16
CA GLN A 466 -5.11 0.08 -60.31
C GLN A 466 -4.15 -0.12 -59.13
N ASP A 467 -2.88 -0.11 -59.49
CA ASP A 467 -1.76 -0.80 -58.87
C ASP A 467 -1.31 -0.32 -57.49
N SER A 468 -0.92 -1.31 -56.68
CA SER A 468 -0.28 -1.16 -55.38
C SER A 468 1.23 -0.96 -55.52
N SER A 469 1.71 0.26 -55.35
CA SER A 469 3.14 0.53 -55.13
C SER A 469 3.38 1.54 -54.01
N ALA A 470 3.22 1.11 -52.76
CA ALA A 470 3.79 1.78 -51.58
C ALA A 470 3.87 0.81 -50.37
N GLY A 471 4.48 -0.36 -50.58
CA GLY A 471 4.30 -1.55 -49.74
C GLY A 471 5.22 -1.75 -48.53
N TRP A 472 6.23 -0.92 -48.27
CA TRP A 472 7.23 -1.26 -47.22
C TRP A 472 7.54 -0.17 -46.20
N LEU A 473 7.58 1.11 -46.58
CA LEU A 473 7.92 2.21 -45.65
C LEU A 473 6.81 2.52 -44.64
N ARG A 474 5.53 2.29 -44.99
CA ARG A 474 4.39 2.41 -44.06
C ARG A 474 4.30 1.23 -43.07
N LYS A 475 4.82 0.04 -43.42
CA LYS A 475 4.85 -1.13 -42.52
C LYS A 475 5.87 -0.95 -41.39
N VAL A 476 7.01 -0.30 -41.65
CA VAL A 476 8.04 -0.06 -40.62
C VAL A 476 7.66 1.08 -39.66
N ALA A 477 7.07 2.18 -40.18
CA ALA A 477 6.57 3.27 -39.33
C ALA A 477 5.33 2.87 -38.50
N GLY A 478 4.49 1.96 -39.02
CA GLY A 478 3.36 1.37 -38.32
C GLY A 478 3.75 0.40 -37.21
N GLN A 479 4.87 -0.31 -37.32
CA GLN A 479 5.32 -1.27 -36.28
C GLN A 479 5.97 -0.60 -35.07
N ILE A 480 6.61 0.57 -35.23
CA ILE A 480 7.23 1.31 -34.12
C ILE A 480 6.17 2.15 -33.36
N SER A 481 5.18 2.68 -34.06
CA SER A 481 4.04 3.40 -33.45
C SER A 481 2.95 2.47 -32.89
N ALA A 482 2.78 1.26 -33.42
CA ALA A 482 1.88 0.24 -32.86
C ALA A 482 2.43 -0.48 -31.62
N ARG A 483 3.76 -0.48 -31.40
CA ARG A 483 4.36 -1.01 -30.15
C ARG A 483 4.23 -0.03 -28.98
N ALA A 484 4.23 1.28 -29.24
CA ALA A 484 4.03 2.31 -28.22
C ALA A 484 2.55 2.62 -27.93
N SER A 485 1.62 2.20 -28.79
CA SER A 485 0.17 2.44 -28.62
C SER A 485 -0.66 1.19 -28.28
N ARG A 486 -0.02 0.02 -28.14
CA ARG A 486 -0.69 -1.22 -27.71
C ARG A 486 -0.16 -1.67 -26.35
N GLY A 487 -0.94 -1.35 -25.31
CA GLY A 487 -0.85 -2.03 -24.02
C GLY A 487 -0.73 -1.11 -22.82
N GLU A 488 -1.88 -0.74 -22.25
CA GLU A 488 -2.09 -0.60 -20.80
C GLU A 488 -0.94 -0.02 -19.94
N GLU A 489 -0.36 1.12 -20.31
CA GLU A 489 0.42 1.90 -19.34
C GLU A 489 -0.51 2.78 -18.51
N PRO A 490 -0.37 2.79 -17.16
CA PRO A 490 -1.09 3.75 -16.33
C PRO A 490 -0.71 5.17 -16.77
N SER A 491 -1.68 6.08 -16.77
CA SER A 491 -1.40 7.49 -17.10
C SER A 491 -0.22 8.00 -16.26
N LYS A 492 0.67 8.80 -16.86
CA LYS A 492 1.87 9.35 -16.17
C LYS A 492 1.54 9.92 -14.78
N ALA A 493 0.37 10.55 -14.65
CA ALA A 493 -0.16 11.07 -13.38
C ALA A 493 -0.38 10.01 -12.30
N ARG A 494 -0.79 8.79 -12.65
CA ARG A 494 -0.98 7.67 -11.69
C ARG A 494 0.35 7.12 -11.22
N THR A 495 1.34 7.02 -12.10
CA THR A 495 2.71 6.59 -11.74
C THR A 495 3.36 7.59 -10.78
N ILE A 496 3.22 8.89 -11.05
CA ILE A 496 3.72 9.96 -10.17
C ILE A 496 3.07 9.88 -8.78
N LYS A 497 1.75 9.65 -8.69
CA LYS A 497 1.07 9.49 -7.39
C LYS A 497 1.56 8.28 -6.60
N ILE A 498 1.82 7.15 -7.26
CA ILE A 498 2.34 5.95 -6.60
C ILE A 498 3.75 6.20 -6.08
N VAL A 499 4.62 6.82 -6.89
CA VAL A 499 5.98 7.17 -6.47
C VAL A 499 5.95 8.14 -5.29
N ALA A 500 5.12 9.18 -5.34
CA ALA A 500 4.97 10.14 -4.24
C ALA A 500 4.52 9.47 -2.93
N TRP A 501 3.55 8.55 -2.99
CA TRP A 501 3.12 7.78 -1.82
C TRP A 501 4.22 6.90 -1.25
N LEU A 502 4.98 6.21 -2.11
CA LEU A 502 6.11 5.39 -1.67
C LEU A 502 7.22 6.23 -1.04
N SER A 503 7.51 7.42 -1.59
CA SER A 503 8.47 8.37 -1.03
C SER A 503 8.04 8.84 0.36
N ILE A 504 6.77 9.20 0.55
CA ILE A 504 6.24 9.62 1.86
C ILE A 504 6.38 8.49 2.90
N LEU A 505 6.02 7.26 2.51
CA LEU A 505 6.12 6.09 3.38
C LEU A 505 7.59 5.80 3.75
N PHE A 506 8.51 5.94 2.80
CA PHE A 506 9.95 5.79 3.04
C PHE A 506 10.49 6.88 3.98
N CYS A 507 10.13 8.15 3.77
CA CYS A 507 10.50 9.25 4.67
C CYS A 507 9.96 9.03 6.09
N GLY A 508 8.70 8.61 6.23
CA GLY A 508 8.13 8.26 7.54
C GLY A 508 8.88 7.12 8.23
N SER A 509 9.32 6.12 7.46
CA SER A 509 10.11 5.00 7.97
C SER A 509 11.50 5.43 8.41
N LEU A 510 12.16 6.32 7.67
CA LEU A 510 13.46 6.91 8.04
C LEU A 510 13.37 7.70 9.35
N ILE A 511 12.31 8.50 9.52
CA ILE A 511 12.10 9.29 10.75
C ILE A 511 11.88 8.36 11.95
N ALA A 512 10.97 7.38 11.82
CA ALA A 512 10.67 6.45 12.89
C ALA A 512 11.91 5.60 13.27
N ALA A 513 12.63 5.07 12.26
CA ALA A 513 13.88 4.36 12.49
C ALA A 513 14.91 5.27 13.16
N GLY A 514 15.08 6.50 12.69
CA GLY A 514 16.00 7.47 13.28
C GLY A 514 15.73 7.73 14.77
N ILE A 515 14.46 7.91 15.14
CA ILE A 515 14.04 8.09 16.54
C ILE A 515 14.38 6.84 17.37
N ILE A 516 14.02 5.64 16.90
CA ILE A 516 14.29 4.38 17.62
C ILE A 516 15.79 4.15 17.78
N THR A 517 16.56 4.31 16.70
CA THR A 517 18.02 4.13 16.74
C THR A 517 18.67 5.15 17.67
N TYR A 518 18.26 6.42 17.59
CA TYR A 518 18.76 7.47 18.46
C TYR A 518 18.48 7.16 19.93
N GLN A 519 17.26 6.75 20.29
CA GLN A 519 16.92 6.41 21.68
C GLN A 519 17.74 5.23 22.21
N VAL A 520 17.98 4.21 21.39
CA VAL A 520 18.75 3.01 21.78
C VAL A 520 20.26 3.27 21.82
N SER A 521 20.78 4.22 21.03
CA SER A 521 22.22 4.51 20.95
C SER A 521 22.61 5.86 21.57
N LYS A 522 21.71 6.51 22.31
CA LYS A 522 21.97 7.85 22.86
C LYS A 522 23.04 7.74 23.93
N LYS A 523 24.25 8.19 23.61
CA LYS A 523 25.29 8.40 24.61
C LYS A 523 24.88 9.59 25.48
N PRO A 524 24.93 9.49 26.83
CA PRO A 524 24.79 10.66 27.70
C PRO A 524 25.86 11.70 27.33
N GLN A 525 25.41 12.95 27.13
CA GLN A 525 26.28 14.08 26.80
C GLN A 525 26.46 14.91 28.06
N SER A 526 27.70 15.24 28.39
CA SER A 526 28.03 16.17 29.48
C SER A 526 27.43 17.54 29.20
N ASN A 527 26.74 18.12 30.18
CA ASN A 527 26.09 19.40 30.05
C ASN A 527 26.77 20.41 30.96
N TYR A 528 27.71 21.19 30.41
CA TYR A 528 28.51 22.19 31.13
C TYR A 528 27.73 23.44 31.59
N ASP A 529 26.40 23.41 31.53
CA ASP A 529 25.49 24.50 31.93
C ASP A 529 24.76 24.18 33.27
N GLY A 530 25.22 23.16 34.00
CA GLY A 530 24.66 22.74 35.28
C GLY A 530 24.85 23.78 36.38
N THR A 531 24.07 23.61 37.46
CA THR A 531 24.03 24.50 38.63
C THR A 531 24.37 23.79 39.93
N GLY A 532 24.71 22.49 39.89
CA GLY A 532 24.84 21.63 41.07
C GLY A 532 23.51 21.22 41.68
N ARG A 533 22.42 21.25 40.90
CA ARG A 533 21.11 20.78 41.34
C ARG A 533 21.20 19.29 41.69
N GLY A 534 20.56 18.89 42.80
CA GLY A 534 20.63 17.51 43.30
C GLY A 534 21.83 17.22 44.22
N MET A 535 22.78 18.15 44.35
CA MET A 535 23.91 18.02 45.29
C MET A 535 23.56 18.50 46.70
N VAL A 536 23.66 17.59 47.68
CA VAL A 536 23.64 17.90 49.12
C VAL A 536 25.07 17.85 49.64
N LEU A 537 25.64 19.00 49.97
CA LEU A 537 27.02 19.10 50.43
C LEU A 537 27.09 19.08 51.97
N GLU A 538 27.97 18.26 52.52
CA GLU A 538 28.36 18.25 53.94
C GLU A 538 29.87 18.47 54.00
N ILE A 539 30.36 19.43 54.79
CA ILE A 539 31.79 19.72 54.91
C ILE A 539 32.27 19.32 56.31
N ASP A 540 33.11 18.29 56.41
CA ASP A 540 33.86 17.98 57.63
C ASP A 540 35.21 18.70 57.62
N ASP A 541 35.15 19.99 57.96
CA ASP A 541 36.29 20.87 58.07
C ASP A 541 36.36 21.50 59.46
N LYS A 542 37.22 20.93 60.31
CA LYS A 542 37.44 21.42 61.67
C LYS A 542 38.14 22.79 61.72
N ALA A 543 38.79 23.20 60.63
CA ALA A 543 39.57 24.43 60.54
C ALA A 543 38.85 25.55 59.78
N GLY A 544 37.77 25.25 59.05
CA GLY A 544 36.97 26.23 58.30
C GLY A 544 37.72 26.87 57.14
N LEU A 545 38.55 26.08 56.44
CA LEU A 545 39.37 26.46 55.28
C LEU A 545 38.59 26.45 53.95
N VAL A 546 37.42 25.82 53.90
CA VAL A 546 36.63 25.66 52.66
C VAL A 546 35.21 26.22 52.82
N ASP A 547 34.74 26.94 51.81
CA ASP A 547 33.39 27.53 51.76
C ASP A 547 32.46 26.75 50.81
N GLU A 548 31.29 26.35 51.31
CA GLU A 548 30.25 25.69 50.51
C GLU A 548 29.79 26.58 49.35
N ALA A 549 29.66 27.89 49.57
CA ALA A 549 29.20 28.82 48.53
C ALA A 549 30.18 28.89 47.36
N GLU A 550 31.48 28.74 47.63
CA GLU A 550 32.52 28.72 46.61
C GLU A 550 32.50 27.39 45.83
N ILE A 551 32.29 26.24 46.49
CA ILE A 551 32.13 24.95 45.81
C ILE A 551 30.93 24.99 44.87
N ARG A 552 29.77 25.46 45.34
CA ARG A 552 28.57 25.55 44.50
C ARG A 552 28.74 26.50 43.32
N ARG A 553 29.56 27.54 43.46
CA ARG A 553 29.84 28.51 42.38
C ARG A 553 30.61 27.90 41.21
N TYR A 554 31.47 26.91 41.48
CA TYR A 554 32.29 26.26 40.46
C TYR A 554 31.69 24.96 39.93
N MET A 555 30.47 24.60 40.34
CA MET A 555 29.79 23.42 39.83
C MET A 555 29.23 23.67 38.43
N GLU A 556 29.60 22.81 37.47
CA GLU A 556 29.19 22.91 36.06
C GLU A 556 28.20 21.81 35.63
N GLU A 557 27.92 20.83 36.50
CA GLU A 557 27.06 19.68 36.20
C GLU A 557 25.93 19.57 37.26
N ASP A 558 24.82 18.95 36.87
CA ASP A 558 23.70 18.64 37.77
C ASP A 558 23.64 17.13 38.05
N PHE A 559 23.02 16.75 39.17
CA PHE A 559 22.72 15.35 39.49
C PHE A 559 21.24 15.05 39.20
N ASP A 560 20.97 13.98 38.45
CA ASP A 560 19.62 13.51 38.16
C ASP A 560 18.86 13.04 39.41
N GLN A 561 19.60 12.50 40.39
CA GLN A 561 19.11 12.07 41.70
C GLN A 561 19.83 12.82 42.82
N GLU A 562 19.20 12.91 43.99
CA GLU A 562 19.84 13.54 45.14
C GLU A 562 21.09 12.75 45.56
N GLN A 563 22.25 13.42 45.60
CA GLN A 563 23.55 12.84 45.99
C GLN A 563 24.11 13.59 47.19
N HIS A 564 24.46 12.85 48.24
CA HIS A 564 25.12 13.40 49.43
C HIS A 564 26.64 13.36 49.24
N LEU A 565 27.26 14.53 49.12
CA LEU A 565 28.70 14.69 48.97
C LEU A 565 29.31 15.20 50.29
N LEU A 566 30.12 14.38 50.92
CA LEU A 566 30.86 14.71 52.13
C LEU A 566 32.29 15.14 51.78
N VAL A 567 32.64 16.40 52.01
CA VAL A 567 33.99 16.91 51.81
C VAL A 567 34.79 16.69 53.10
N ALA A 568 35.74 15.76 53.08
CA ALA A 568 36.58 15.42 54.22
C ALA A 568 37.89 16.20 54.16
N VAL A 569 37.98 17.31 54.90
CA VAL A 569 39.16 18.19 54.89
C VAL A 569 40.19 17.70 55.90
N ARG A 570 41.41 17.38 55.44
CA ARG A 570 42.51 16.87 56.28
C ARG A 570 43.85 17.52 55.91
N ASP A 571 44.79 17.43 56.84
CA ASP A 571 46.18 17.83 56.62
C ASP A 571 46.90 16.85 55.69
N ALA A 572 47.49 17.33 54.58
CA ALA A 572 48.05 16.47 53.54
C ALA A 572 49.27 15.69 54.04
N GLU A 573 50.15 16.33 54.79
CA GLU A 573 51.38 15.76 55.34
C GLU A 573 51.09 14.64 56.36
N SER A 574 49.92 14.67 57.01
CA SER A 574 49.47 13.62 57.94
C SER A 574 48.96 12.34 57.24
N TYR A 575 48.61 12.41 55.96
CA TYR A 575 48.00 11.30 55.20
C TYR A 575 48.86 10.84 54.01
N LEU A 576 49.62 11.75 53.39
CA LEU A 576 50.43 11.48 52.21
C LEU A 576 51.93 11.63 52.51
N LYS A 577 52.71 10.70 51.97
CA LYS A 577 54.17 10.78 51.88
C LYS A 577 54.56 11.59 50.65
N ILE A 578 54.57 12.91 50.80
CA ILE A 578 54.86 13.86 49.73
C ILE A 578 56.39 13.97 49.54
N GLN A 579 56.86 13.86 48.29
CA GLN A 579 58.27 13.96 47.89
C GLN A 579 58.44 15.10 46.90
N SER A 580 59.48 15.92 47.09
CA SER A 580 59.86 16.97 46.14
C SER A 580 60.73 16.39 45.02
N ILE A 581 60.39 16.68 43.77
CA ILE A 581 61.22 16.32 42.62
C ILE A 581 62.24 17.43 42.39
N GLU A 582 63.51 17.07 42.26
CA GLU A 582 64.59 18.03 42.01
C GLU A 582 64.35 18.77 40.68
N GLY A 583 64.27 20.10 40.74
CA GLY A 583 64.02 20.95 39.56
C GLY A 583 62.54 21.10 39.15
N SER A 584 61.58 20.54 39.91
CA SER A 584 60.14 20.69 39.68
C SER A 584 59.48 21.51 40.80
N GLU A 585 58.48 22.32 40.44
CA GLU A 585 57.56 22.93 41.42
C GLU A 585 56.48 21.95 41.90
N TYR A 586 56.33 20.81 41.22
CA TYR A 586 55.38 19.76 41.57
C TYR A 586 55.99 18.78 42.57
N ARG A 587 55.19 18.36 43.54
CA ARG A 587 55.51 17.27 44.46
C ARG A 587 54.76 16.02 44.02
N GLU A 588 55.34 14.86 44.28
CA GLU A 588 54.74 13.56 43.99
C GLU A 588 54.48 12.79 45.29
N SER A 589 53.60 11.81 45.23
CA SER A 589 53.40 10.83 46.28
C SER A 589 53.71 9.43 45.74
N THR A 590 53.72 8.44 46.62
CA THR A 590 53.78 7.03 46.20
C THR A 590 52.37 6.48 46.07
N ALA A 591 52.13 5.61 45.08
CA ALA A 591 50.84 4.94 44.90
C ALA A 591 50.36 4.26 46.20
N GLU A 592 51.25 3.59 46.93
CA GLU A 592 50.94 2.96 48.23
C GLU A 592 50.50 3.98 49.29
N SER A 593 51.10 5.17 49.31
CA SER A 593 50.69 6.24 50.23
C SER A 593 49.31 6.79 49.88
N VAL A 594 48.99 6.98 48.59
CA VAL A 594 47.68 7.44 48.14
C VAL A 594 46.60 6.40 48.48
N ARG A 595 46.86 5.12 48.16
CA ARG A 595 45.97 3.99 48.49
C ARG A 595 45.71 3.92 50.00
N SER A 596 46.75 4.06 50.82
CA SER A 596 46.63 4.06 52.28
C SER A 596 45.83 5.26 52.79
N ALA A 597 46.01 6.45 52.21
CA ALA A 597 45.28 7.65 52.59
C ALA A 597 43.77 7.50 52.33
N ILE A 598 43.38 7.06 51.13
CA ILE A 598 41.98 6.83 50.75
C ILE A 598 41.30 5.87 51.73
N TRP A 599 41.93 4.73 52.02
CA TRP A 599 41.37 3.74 52.94
C TRP A 599 41.36 4.20 54.39
N ARG A 600 42.33 4.99 54.82
CA ARG A 600 42.34 5.60 56.16
C ARG A 600 41.18 6.58 56.32
N ILE A 601 40.96 7.46 55.35
CA ILE A 601 39.85 8.43 55.37
C ILE A 601 38.51 7.72 55.33
N ARG A 602 38.34 6.71 54.47
CA ARG A 602 37.11 5.87 54.45
C ARG A 602 36.80 5.29 55.83
N ASN A 603 37.81 4.79 56.54
CA ASN A 603 37.63 4.15 57.84
C ASN A 603 37.27 5.14 58.96
N GLU A 604 37.49 6.44 58.80
CA GLU A 604 37.03 7.46 59.74
C GLU A 604 35.49 7.58 59.76
N TYR A 605 34.83 7.21 58.67
CA TYR A 605 33.37 7.30 58.49
C TYR A 605 32.69 5.92 58.51
N GLN A 606 33.28 4.95 59.22
CA GLN A 606 32.74 3.59 59.30
C GLN A 606 31.36 3.52 60.02
N ASP A 607 31.03 4.52 60.82
CA ASP A 607 29.72 4.72 61.44
C ASP A 607 28.61 5.00 60.42
N ARG A 608 28.95 5.57 59.26
CA ARG A 608 28.03 5.83 58.14
C ARG A 608 27.96 4.68 57.13
N ALA A 609 28.79 3.66 57.29
CA ALA A 609 28.81 2.47 56.44
C ALA A 609 27.74 1.44 56.89
N ASP A 610 27.29 0.59 55.96
CA ASP A 610 26.36 -0.48 56.27
C ASP A 610 26.89 -1.40 57.37
N SER A 611 25.99 -1.81 58.27
CA SER A 611 26.35 -2.59 59.45
C SER A 611 26.94 -3.97 59.12
N GLN A 612 26.53 -4.59 58.00
CA GLN A 612 26.94 -5.94 57.59
C GLN A 612 28.10 -5.89 56.61
N SER A 613 27.96 -5.19 55.48
CA SER A 613 28.98 -5.14 54.43
C SER A 613 30.13 -4.19 54.77
N LYS A 614 29.90 -3.22 55.67
CA LYS A 614 30.84 -2.13 55.99
C LYS A 614 31.22 -1.33 54.73
N GLU A 615 30.30 -1.22 53.78
CA GLU A 615 30.38 -0.38 52.58
C GLU A 615 29.58 0.90 52.74
N LEU A 616 29.98 1.96 52.03
CA LEU A 616 29.19 3.19 51.98
C LEU A 616 27.86 2.96 51.22
N PRO A 617 26.77 3.62 51.63
CA PRO A 617 25.49 3.59 50.93
C PRO A 617 25.60 4.32 49.58
N GLU A 618 24.82 3.90 48.59
CA GLU A 618 24.96 4.35 47.19
C GLU A 618 24.86 5.87 46.99
N GLY A 619 23.98 6.54 47.75
CA GLY A 619 23.80 7.99 47.69
C GLY A 619 24.80 8.83 48.49
N LEU A 620 25.84 8.22 49.08
CA LEU A 620 26.89 8.92 49.84
C LEU A 620 28.25 8.78 49.16
N THR A 621 28.88 9.91 48.86
CA THR A 621 30.24 9.99 48.31
C THR A 621 31.08 10.90 49.17
N ILE A 622 32.32 10.51 49.45
CA ILE A 622 33.28 11.28 50.23
C ILE A 622 34.36 11.81 49.30
N ILE A 623 34.56 13.13 49.29
CA ILE A 623 35.62 13.80 48.54
C ILE A 623 36.73 14.16 49.53
N PRO A 624 37.86 13.42 49.55
CA PRO A 624 38.97 13.74 50.44
C PRO A 624 39.71 14.97 49.92
N LEU A 625 39.67 16.06 50.69
CA LEU A 625 40.43 17.27 50.39
C LEU A 625 41.61 17.39 51.35
N LEU A 626 42.80 17.16 50.83
CA LEU A 626 44.04 17.23 51.59
C LEU A 626 44.69 18.60 51.41
N ILE A 627 44.76 19.39 52.48
CA ILE A 627 45.38 20.71 52.48
C ILE A 627 46.83 20.60 52.93
N THR A 628 47.73 21.07 52.08
CA THR A 628 49.17 21.12 52.34
C THR A 628 49.55 22.28 53.27
N ASP A 629 50.77 22.22 53.81
CA ASP A 629 51.40 23.30 54.58
C ASP A 629 51.38 24.67 53.88
N LYS A 630 51.40 24.68 52.54
CA LYS A 630 51.32 25.88 51.68
C LYS A 630 49.89 26.35 51.40
N GLY A 631 48.88 25.76 52.03
CA GLY A 631 47.46 26.07 51.81
C GLY A 631 46.92 25.61 50.45
N ARG A 632 47.61 24.71 49.74
CA ARG A 632 47.15 24.13 48.48
C ARG A 632 46.34 22.86 48.73
N GLY A 633 45.27 22.67 47.99
CA GLY A 633 44.41 21.49 48.06
C GLY A 633 44.83 20.39 47.11
N ILE A 634 44.73 19.14 47.55
CA ILE A 634 44.95 17.92 46.77
C ILE A 634 43.72 17.03 46.96
N VAL A 635 43.12 16.59 45.87
CA VAL A 635 42.13 15.50 45.90
C VAL A 635 42.78 14.25 45.32
N PRO A 636 43.15 13.25 46.15
CA PRO A 636 43.81 12.04 45.68
C PRO A 636 42.88 11.07 44.92
N GLY A 637 41.58 11.32 44.93
CA GLY A 637 40.52 10.49 44.34
C GLY A 637 39.29 10.44 45.22
N LEU A 638 38.11 10.29 44.61
CA LEU A 638 36.83 10.20 45.32
C LEU A 638 36.60 8.83 45.97
N ILE A 639 35.80 8.80 47.05
CA ILE A 639 35.38 7.57 47.72
C ILE A 639 33.87 7.45 47.55
N SER A 640 33.43 6.55 46.69
CA SER A 640 32.02 6.43 46.29
C SER A 640 31.31 5.32 47.06
N GLY A 641 30.02 5.51 47.32
CA GLY A 641 29.11 4.43 47.69
C GLY A 641 28.52 3.70 46.48
N THR A 642 28.51 4.35 45.31
CA THR A 642 28.06 3.80 44.03
C THR A 642 29.18 3.06 43.31
N VAL A 643 28.87 1.86 42.83
CA VAL A 643 29.80 0.96 42.12
C VAL A 643 29.96 1.41 40.66
N LEU A 644 31.17 1.29 40.10
CA LEU A 644 31.35 1.40 38.65
C LEU A 644 30.91 0.13 37.95
N SER A 645 30.05 0.31 36.97
CA SER A 645 29.68 -0.69 35.97
C SER A 645 30.00 -0.18 34.54
N GLY A 646 30.22 -1.13 33.63
CA GLY A 646 30.43 -0.83 32.20
C GLY A 646 31.75 -0.13 31.88
N ASN A 647 31.74 0.71 30.83
CA ASN A 647 32.93 1.41 30.32
C ASN A 647 33.14 2.79 30.98
N ALA A 648 32.43 3.08 32.08
CA ALA A 648 32.58 4.33 32.80
C ALA A 648 33.81 4.25 33.71
N SER A 649 34.72 5.23 33.60
CA SER A 649 35.86 5.37 34.51
C SER A 649 35.68 6.62 35.37
N TRP A 650 35.89 6.52 36.69
CA TRP A 650 36.03 7.70 37.54
C TRP A 650 37.24 8.49 37.09
N GLY A 651 37.04 9.74 36.63
CA GLY A 651 38.10 10.73 36.39
C GLY A 651 39.48 10.15 36.03
N SER A 652 40.51 10.61 36.72
CA SER A 652 41.89 10.16 36.55
C SER A 652 42.29 9.22 37.69
N THR A 653 42.37 7.90 37.46
CA THR A 653 42.94 6.93 38.44
C THR A 653 44.45 7.06 38.61
N THR A 654 45.07 8.05 37.95
CA THR A 654 46.53 8.23 37.92
C THR A 654 47.14 8.43 39.31
N ALA A 655 46.41 9.05 40.24
CA ALA A 655 46.85 9.18 41.64
C ALA A 655 46.92 7.81 42.34
N TRP A 656 45.92 6.95 42.10
CA TRP A 656 45.89 5.58 42.63
C TRP A 656 46.97 4.68 42.01
N ASP A 657 47.23 4.85 40.71
CA ASP A 657 48.12 3.99 39.94
C ASP A 657 49.60 4.38 40.09
N PHE A 658 49.88 5.68 40.02
CA PHE A 658 51.24 6.20 39.94
C PHE A 658 51.63 7.04 41.16
N GLY A 659 50.69 7.40 42.03
CA GLY A 659 50.96 8.34 43.13
C GLY A 659 51.07 9.80 42.66
N SER A 660 50.67 10.08 41.41
CA SER A 660 50.66 11.43 40.87
C SER A 660 49.61 12.27 41.60
N ILE A 661 50.04 13.33 42.26
CA ILE A 661 49.16 14.24 43.01
C ILE A 661 49.23 15.63 42.37
N THR A 662 48.09 16.28 42.26
CA THR A 662 47.99 17.63 41.72
C THR A 662 47.67 18.60 42.86
N GLU A 663 48.48 19.64 43.01
CA GLU A 663 48.26 20.69 44.01
C GLU A 663 47.54 21.89 43.40
N SER A 664 46.31 22.13 43.83
CA SER A 664 45.51 23.28 43.41
C SER A 664 45.64 24.44 44.39
N ARG A 665 45.76 25.67 43.85
CA ARG A 665 45.67 26.91 44.64
C ARG A 665 44.22 27.25 45.03
N TYR A 666 43.24 26.54 44.48
CA TYR A 666 41.81 26.76 44.68
C TYR A 666 41.15 25.46 45.15
N PRO A 667 41.23 25.13 46.45
CA PRO A 667 40.73 23.86 47.00
C PRO A 667 39.23 23.64 46.72
N SER A 668 38.41 24.68 46.84
CA SER A 668 36.96 24.64 46.57
C SER A 668 36.66 24.30 45.10
N MET A 669 37.47 24.80 44.16
CA MET A 669 37.33 24.49 42.73
C MET A 669 37.70 23.02 42.45
N GLU A 670 38.71 22.48 43.12
CA GLU A 670 39.11 21.07 42.98
C GLU A 670 37.99 20.12 43.42
N VAL A 671 37.37 20.40 44.57
CA VAL A 671 36.20 19.65 45.06
C VAL A 671 35.04 19.71 44.07
N SER A 672 34.82 20.87 43.45
CA SER A 672 33.75 21.07 42.47
C SER A 672 33.99 20.29 41.19
N ASN A 673 35.23 20.27 40.70
CA ASN A 673 35.64 19.49 39.53
C ASN A 673 35.43 18.00 39.79
N GLU A 674 35.84 17.49 40.94
CA GLU A 674 35.68 16.08 41.32
C GLU A 674 34.21 15.68 41.49
N ALA A 675 33.39 16.56 42.06
CA ALA A 675 31.95 16.36 42.13
C ALA A 675 31.28 16.38 40.73
N GLY A 676 31.75 17.25 39.83
CA GLY A 676 31.32 17.26 38.43
C GLY A 676 31.74 16.00 37.67
N ASP A 677 32.97 15.52 37.89
CA ASP A 677 33.45 14.22 37.37
C ASP A 677 32.58 13.08 37.87
N PHE A 678 32.24 13.07 39.16
CA PHE A 678 31.34 12.09 39.76
C PHE A 678 29.94 12.11 39.10
N ALA A 679 29.34 13.29 38.90
CA ALA A 679 28.05 13.43 38.21
C ALA A 679 28.11 12.84 36.78
N ARG A 680 29.15 13.18 36.02
CA ARG A 680 29.36 12.68 34.65
C ARG A 680 29.56 11.17 34.60
N VAL A 681 30.12 10.58 35.66
CA VAL A 681 30.32 9.13 35.73
C VAL A 681 29.02 8.43 36.11
N LEU A 682 28.22 8.98 37.02
CA LEU A 682 26.89 8.44 37.32
C LEU A 682 26.00 8.40 36.07
N GLU A 683 25.99 9.45 35.25
CA GLU A 683 25.26 9.44 33.97
C GLU A 683 25.75 8.35 33.00
N ARG A 684 27.03 7.98 33.07
CA ARG A 684 27.66 7.01 32.16
C ARG A 684 27.66 5.58 32.68
N ALA A 685 27.58 5.36 34.00
CA ALA A 685 27.71 4.05 34.63
C ALA A 685 26.59 3.08 34.20
N GLU A 686 25.42 3.59 33.87
CA GLU A 686 24.30 2.79 33.32
C GLU A 686 24.36 2.61 31.80
N TYR A 687 25.30 3.27 31.10
CA TYR A 687 25.42 3.21 29.64
C TYR A 687 26.41 2.12 29.20
N GLU A 688 25.89 1.00 28.72
CA GLU A 688 26.66 0.05 27.93
C GLU A 688 26.69 0.46 26.45
N LYS A 689 27.89 0.48 25.86
CA LYS A 689 28.00 0.76 24.42
C LYS A 689 27.39 -0.42 23.66
N PRO A 690 26.38 -0.21 22.82
CA PRO A 690 25.79 -1.30 22.04
C PRO A 690 26.86 -1.93 21.14
N ASP A 691 26.98 -3.26 21.19
CA ASP A 691 27.92 -4.06 20.39
C ASP A 691 27.49 -4.21 18.92
N PHE A 692 26.82 -3.18 18.38
CA PHE A 692 26.31 -3.20 17.03
C PHE A 692 26.44 -1.89 16.29
N SER A 693 26.52 -1.98 14.96
CA SER A 693 26.54 -0.81 14.08
C SER A 693 25.18 -0.11 14.11
N VAL A 694 25.15 1.09 14.70
CA VAL A 694 24.00 2.00 14.72
C VAL A 694 23.49 2.26 13.29
N ALA A 695 24.40 2.43 12.32
CA ALA A 695 24.05 2.63 10.92
C ALA A 695 23.33 1.42 10.31
N LEU A 696 23.78 0.19 10.62
CA LEU A 696 23.11 -1.02 10.14
C LEU A 696 21.72 -1.19 10.78
N LEU A 697 21.60 -0.95 12.09
CA LEU A 697 20.31 -1.01 12.78
C LEU A 697 19.32 -0.03 12.15
N PHE A 698 19.74 1.22 11.91
CA PHE A 698 18.92 2.25 11.27
C PHE A 698 18.35 1.78 9.92
N TRP A 699 19.20 1.24 9.04
CA TRP A 699 18.78 0.78 7.72
C TRP A 699 17.86 -0.43 7.79
N ILE A 700 18.19 -1.43 8.61
CA ILE A 700 17.37 -2.63 8.80
C ILE A 700 15.97 -2.24 9.27
N LEU A 701 15.88 -1.35 10.26
CA LEU A 701 14.62 -0.91 10.85
C LEU A 701 13.82 -0.05 9.86
N THR A 702 14.49 0.80 9.09
CA THR A 702 13.87 1.56 7.98
C THR A 702 13.21 0.64 6.97
N PHE A 703 13.93 -0.38 6.48
CA PHE A 703 13.38 -1.33 5.50
C PHE A 703 12.27 -2.19 6.09
N MET A 704 12.42 -2.65 7.32
CA MET A 704 11.39 -3.42 8.02
C MET A 704 10.09 -2.62 8.14
N LEU A 705 10.14 -1.39 8.64
CA LEU A 705 8.96 -0.51 8.75
C LEU A 705 8.35 -0.20 7.39
N PHE A 706 9.19 0.11 6.40
CA PHE A 706 8.74 0.39 5.04
C PHE A 706 7.97 -0.80 4.44
N PHE A 707 8.55 -2.00 4.47
CA PHE A 707 7.95 -3.19 3.85
C PHE A 707 6.76 -3.73 4.64
N THR A 708 6.72 -3.59 5.97
CA THR A 708 5.56 -4.01 6.77
C THR A 708 4.31 -3.20 6.43
N VAL A 709 4.41 -1.86 6.40
CA VAL A 709 3.29 -0.99 6.00
C VAL A 709 2.92 -1.21 4.53
N LEU A 710 3.91 -1.38 3.66
CA LEU A 710 3.66 -1.67 2.25
C LEU A 710 2.90 -3.00 2.06
N ASN A 711 3.30 -4.05 2.76
CA ASN A 711 2.62 -5.35 2.73
C ASN A 711 1.19 -5.26 3.26
N LEU A 712 0.95 -4.52 4.35
CA LEU A 712 -0.40 -4.29 4.87
C LEU A 712 -1.30 -3.63 3.82
N PHE A 713 -0.80 -2.59 3.14
CA PHE A 713 -1.54 -1.91 2.08
C PHE A 713 -1.82 -2.84 0.89
N GLN A 714 -0.84 -3.63 0.46
CA GLN A 714 -0.99 -4.59 -0.63
C GLN A 714 -1.98 -5.71 -0.28
N LEU A 715 -1.96 -6.19 0.97
CA LEU A 715 -2.89 -7.18 1.49
C LEU A 715 -4.33 -6.63 1.48
N ILE A 716 -4.53 -5.40 1.96
CA ILE A 716 -5.82 -4.71 1.90
C ILE A 716 -6.30 -4.64 0.44
N GLN A 717 -5.46 -4.22 -0.51
CA GLN A 717 -5.84 -4.20 -1.93
C GLN A 717 -6.18 -5.59 -2.48
N PHE A 718 -5.44 -6.61 -2.08
CA PHE A 718 -5.66 -7.98 -2.51
C PHE A 718 -7.01 -8.52 -2.01
N ILE A 719 -7.36 -8.26 -0.73
CA ILE A 719 -8.63 -8.66 -0.09
C ILE A 719 -9.81 -7.85 -0.64
N LEU A 720 -9.67 -6.53 -0.78
CA LEU A 720 -10.71 -5.65 -1.37
C LEU A 720 -10.99 -6.02 -2.83
N GLY A 721 -9.98 -6.46 -3.57
CA GLY A 721 -10.21 -7.03 -4.90
C GLY A 721 -10.94 -8.37 -4.81
N ALA A 722 -10.53 -9.26 -3.90
CA ALA A 722 -11.00 -10.64 -3.85
C ALA A 722 -12.48 -10.76 -3.47
N SER A 723 -12.95 -9.89 -2.58
CA SER A 723 -14.31 -9.94 -2.01
C SER A 723 -15.31 -9.09 -2.80
N GLY A 724 -16.32 -9.75 -3.41
CA GLY A 724 -17.51 -9.09 -3.97
C GLY A 724 -18.62 -8.84 -2.95
N GLN A 725 -18.38 -9.11 -1.66
CA GLN A 725 -19.41 -9.25 -0.63
C GLN A 725 -19.67 -8.00 0.22
N PHE A 726 -18.90 -6.92 0.08
CA PHE A 726 -19.19 -5.64 0.75
C PHE A 726 -20.27 -4.86 -0.03
N THR A 727 -21.50 -5.37 -0.01
CA THR A 727 -22.65 -4.86 -0.77
C THR A 727 -23.27 -3.57 -0.20
N ARG A 728 -22.90 -3.17 1.03
CA ARG A 728 -23.63 -2.15 1.81
C ARG A 728 -23.09 -0.71 1.70
N PHE A 729 -21.95 -0.45 1.06
CA PHE A 729 -21.22 0.83 1.22
C PHE A 729 -21.05 1.69 -0.05
N THR A 730 -21.88 1.56 -1.10
CA THR A 730 -21.73 2.37 -2.34
C THR A 730 -22.97 3.16 -2.74
N ARG A 731 -22.79 4.36 -3.33
CA ARG A 731 -23.85 5.15 -3.97
C ARG A 731 -24.52 4.33 -5.09
N GLY A 732 -25.84 4.20 -5.08
CA GLY A 732 -26.62 3.44 -6.08
C GLY A 732 -26.85 1.95 -5.76
N SER A 733 -26.28 1.41 -4.68
CA SER A 733 -26.56 0.02 -4.25
C SER A 733 -28.02 -0.17 -3.81
N ARG A 734 -28.57 0.78 -3.05
CA ARG A 734 -29.98 0.80 -2.62
C ARG A 734 -30.96 0.95 -3.79
N SER A 735 -30.63 1.76 -4.80
CA SER A 735 -31.49 1.92 -5.98
C SER A 735 -31.50 0.65 -6.82
N LEU A 736 -30.36 -0.01 -6.99
CA LEU A 736 -30.28 -1.32 -7.65
C LEU A 736 -31.11 -2.39 -6.91
N GLU A 737 -31.03 -2.44 -5.57
CA GLU A 737 -31.83 -3.38 -4.76
C GLU A 737 -33.34 -3.13 -4.89
N LYS A 738 -33.76 -1.86 -4.88
CA LYS A 738 -35.16 -1.47 -5.11
C LYS A 738 -35.63 -1.83 -6.54
N THR A 739 -34.78 -1.60 -7.53
CA THR A 739 -35.07 -1.92 -8.94
C THR A 739 -35.17 -3.43 -9.17
N ARG A 740 -34.33 -4.23 -8.49
CA ARG A 740 -34.42 -5.68 -8.51
C ARG A 740 -35.71 -6.21 -7.90
N LYS A 741 -36.14 -5.67 -6.75
CA LYS A 741 -37.44 -6.03 -6.15
C LYS A 741 -38.62 -5.70 -7.07
N ARG A 742 -38.56 -4.58 -7.80
CA ARG A 742 -39.56 -4.22 -8.82
C ARG A 742 -39.54 -5.18 -10.01
N LEU A 743 -38.36 -5.56 -10.50
CA LEU A 743 -38.21 -6.56 -11.56
C LEU A 743 -38.74 -7.94 -11.14
N GLU A 744 -38.50 -8.36 -9.89
CA GLU A 744 -39.05 -9.60 -9.34
C GLU A 744 -40.59 -9.54 -9.30
N HIS A 745 -41.18 -8.38 -8.98
CA HIS A 745 -42.64 -8.20 -9.01
C HIS A 745 -43.23 -8.23 -10.43
N LEU A 746 -42.57 -7.56 -11.39
CA LEU A 746 -42.98 -7.58 -12.81
C LEU A 746 -42.88 -8.98 -13.41
N ALA A 747 -41.85 -9.75 -13.06
CA ALA A 747 -41.70 -11.13 -13.52
C ALA A 747 -42.83 -12.03 -12.99
N LEU A 748 -43.27 -11.83 -11.74
CA LEU A 748 -44.42 -12.54 -11.16
C LEU A 748 -45.75 -12.12 -11.80
N GLY A 749 -45.93 -10.85 -12.16
CA GLY A 749 -47.14 -10.37 -12.85
C GLY A 749 -47.27 -10.86 -14.29
N LEU A 750 -46.16 -11.22 -14.94
CA LEU A 750 -46.15 -11.68 -16.33
C LEU A 750 -46.82 -13.07 -16.48
N GLU A 751 -46.69 -13.95 -15.47
CA GLU A 751 -47.41 -15.24 -15.41
C GLU A 751 -48.94 -15.05 -15.34
N ASP A 752 -49.43 -14.09 -14.54
CA ASP A 752 -50.87 -13.75 -14.46
C ASP A 752 -51.40 -13.08 -15.74
N SER A 753 -50.54 -12.33 -16.45
CA SER A 753 -50.89 -11.67 -17.70
C SER A 753 -50.96 -12.63 -18.89
N GLN A 754 -50.10 -13.65 -18.95
CA GLN A 754 -50.14 -14.69 -20.00
C GLN A 754 -51.44 -15.51 -19.93
N ILE A 755 -51.93 -15.77 -18.71
CA ILE A 755 -53.20 -16.48 -18.49
C ILE A 755 -54.40 -15.64 -18.97
N ASN A 756 -54.37 -14.31 -18.83
CA ASN A 756 -55.44 -13.42 -19.24
C ASN A 756 -55.36 -12.96 -20.72
N ALA A 757 -54.16 -12.85 -21.30
CA ALA A 757 -53.94 -12.45 -22.70
C ALA A 757 -54.42 -13.53 -23.69
N VAL A 758 -54.27 -14.82 -23.33
CA VAL A 758 -54.77 -15.95 -24.14
C VAL A 758 -56.30 -15.95 -24.26
N ALA A 759 -57.03 -15.35 -23.31
CA ALA A 759 -58.49 -15.21 -23.39
C ALA A 759 -58.97 -14.10 -24.35
N VAL A 760 -58.12 -13.15 -24.72
CA VAL A 760 -58.50 -11.93 -25.49
C VAL A 760 -58.01 -11.97 -26.96
N LEU A 761 -56.94 -12.71 -27.27
CA LEU A 761 -56.26 -12.65 -28.58
C LEU A 761 -56.87 -13.55 -29.68
N GLY A 762 -58.03 -14.18 -29.45
CA GLY A 762 -58.63 -15.17 -30.35
C GLY A 762 -59.43 -14.63 -31.56
N ALA A 763 -59.52 -13.31 -31.79
CA ALA A 763 -60.34 -12.78 -32.87
C ALA A 763 -59.69 -11.60 -33.60
N THR A 764 -59.43 -11.76 -34.91
CA THR A 764 -59.03 -10.77 -35.96
C THR A 764 -57.54 -10.64 -36.33
N THR A 765 -57.30 -10.19 -37.57
CA THR A 765 -56.01 -10.08 -38.27
C THR A 765 -55.04 -9.02 -37.72
N SER A 766 -55.46 -8.19 -36.78
CA SER A 766 -54.59 -7.30 -35.98
C SER A 766 -53.79 -8.04 -34.89
N SER A 767 -54.13 -9.31 -34.62
CA SER A 767 -53.50 -10.21 -33.63
C SER A 767 -51.97 -10.32 -33.73
N ARG A 768 -51.37 -10.22 -34.93
CA ARG A 768 -49.92 -10.39 -35.10
C ARG A 768 -49.07 -9.21 -34.62
N ALA A 769 -49.61 -7.99 -34.61
CA ALA A 769 -48.88 -6.81 -34.15
C ALA A 769 -48.84 -6.73 -32.61
N ASP A 770 -49.93 -7.12 -31.95
CA ASP A 770 -50.01 -7.16 -30.49
C ASP A 770 -49.19 -8.33 -29.90
N GLU A 771 -49.10 -9.47 -30.59
CA GLU A 771 -48.21 -10.58 -30.24
C GLU A 771 -46.72 -10.19 -30.35
N ALA A 772 -46.35 -9.41 -31.37
CA ALA A 772 -45.01 -8.84 -31.50
C ALA A 772 -44.71 -7.82 -30.38
N GLY A 773 -45.70 -7.02 -29.99
CA GLY A 773 -45.61 -6.11 -28.86
C GLY A 773 -45.37 -6.82 -27.52
N GLN A 774 -46.02 -7.98 -27.28
CA GLN A 774 -45.86 -8.78 -26.06
C GLN A 774 -44.47 -9.44 -25.97
N ARG A 775 -43.98 -10.00 -27.09
CA ARG A 775 -42.62 -10.58 -27.17
C ARG A 775 -41.53 -9.53 -26.92
N LEU A 776 -41.73 -8.29 -27.37
CA LEU A 776 -40.82 -7.18 -27.09
C LEU A 776 -40.74 -6.82 -25.60
N SER A 777 -41.85 -6.88 -24.85
CA SER A 777 -41.86 -6.63 -23.39
C SER A 777 -41.21 -7.76 -22.59
N GLU A 778 -41.51 -9.02 -22.92
CA GLU A 778 -40.88 -10.19 -22.28
C GLU A 778 -39.36 -10.14 -22.45
N ARG A 779 -38.91 -9.71 -23.63
CA ARG A 779 -37.50 -9.57 -23.96
C ARG A 779 -36.81 -8.37 -23.28
N ALA A 780 -37.51 -7.24 -23.18
CA ALA A 780 -37.02 -6.09 -22.41
C ALA A 780 -36.89 -6.42 -20.91
N LEU A 781 -37.80 -7.24 -20.36
CA LEU A 781 -37.74 -7.74 -18.99
C LEU A 781 -36.54 -8.68 -18.77
N MET A 782 -36.29 -9.62 -19.69
CA MET A 782 -35.11 -10.48 -19.65
C MET A 782 -33.79 -9.69 -19.75
N MET A 783 -33.75 -8.64 -20.57
CA MET A 783 -32.60 -7.74 -20.68
C MET A 783 -32.37 -6.95 -19.37
N ALA A 784 -33.45 -6.48 -18.75
CA ALA A 784 -33.40 -5.77 -17.47
C ALA A 784 -32.91 -6.68 -16.33
N TRP A 785 -33.36 -7.93 -16.30
CA TRP A 785 -32.96 -8.91 -15.29
C TRP A 785 -31.47 -9.26 -15.41
N ARG A 786 -30.98 -9.44 -16.65
CA ARG A 786 -29.55 -9.71 -16.93
C ARG A 786 -28.66 -8.52 -16.58
N GLU A 787 -29.10 -7.29 -16.85
CA GLU A 787 -28.40 -6.06 -16.47
C GLU A 787 -28.37 -5.88 -14.93
N ALA A 788 -29.47 -6.20 -14.23
CA ALA A 788 -29.56 -6.14 -12.78
C ALA A 788 -28.62 -7.14 -12.08
N GLU A 789 -28.62 -8.40 -12.52
CA GLU A 789 -27.76 -9.45 -11.99
C GLU A 789 -26.28 -9.11 -12.21
N GLU A 790 -25.96 -8.53 -13.35
CA GLU A 790 -24.59 -8.12 -13.66
C GLU A 790 -24.10 -6.95 -12.80
N LEU A 791 -24.92 -5.89 -12.64
CA LEU A 791 -24.61 -4.76 -11.74
C LEU A 791 -24.42 -5.26 -10.30
N SER A 792 -25.14 -6.30 -9.90
CA SER A 792 -25.00 -6.94 -8.59
C SER A 792 -23.71 -7.76 -8.42
N SER A 793 -23.10 -8.19 -9.53
CA SER A 793 -21.85 -8.99 -9.54
C SER A 793 -20.56 -8.16 -9.63
N MET A 794 -20.66 -6.84 -9.81
CA MET A 794 -19.51 -5.93 -9.95
C MET A 794 -18.72 -5.74 -8.65
N SER A 795 -17.40 -5.54 -8.77
CA SER A 795 -16.50 -5.27 -7.64
C SER A 795 -16.71 -3.85 -7.07
N LEU A 796 -16.30 -3.64 -5.80
CA LEU A 796 -16.42 -2.35 -5.13
C LEU A 796 -15.75 -1.20 -5.91
N SER A 797 -14.57 -1.45 -6.48
CA SER A 797 -13.85 -0.47 -7.29
C SER A 797 -14.58 -0.07 -8.58
N GLN A 798 -15.37 -0.97 -9.16
CA GLN A 798 -16.21 -0.69 -10.33
C GLN A 798 -17.47 0.10 -9.95
N ARG A 799 -18.06 -0.20 -8.79
CA ARG A 799 -19.24 0.50 -8.25
C ARG A 799 -18.96 1.95 -7.85
N MET A 800 -17.73 2.26 -7.45
CA MET A 800 -17.31 3.64 -7.17
C MET A 800 -17.05 4.47 -8.44
N GLY A 801 -17.05 3.86 -9.64
CA GLY A 801 -16.92 4.58 -10.90
C GLY A 801 -18.22 5.29 -11.32
N SER A 802 -18.09 6.41 -12.03
CA SER A 802 -19.23 7.21 -12.50
C SER A 802 -20.20 6.44 -13.41
N GLY A 803 -19.70 5.42 -14.13
CA GLY A 803 -20.50 4.59 -15.03
C GLY A 803 -21.50 3.65 -14.32
N PHE A 804 -21.28 3.30 -13.05
CA PHE A 804 -22.22 2.45 -12.30
C PHE A 804 -23.54 3.19 -12.04
N ALA A 805 -23.45 4.44 -11.58
CA ALA A 805 -24.63 5.28 -11.32
C ALA A 805 -25.48 5.49 -12.57
N ALA A 806 -24.85 5.82 -13.71
CA ALA A 806 -25.55 6.02 -14.98
C ALA A 806 -26.31 4.76 -15.45
N ARG A 807 -25.68 3.59 -15.33
CA ARG A 807 -26.33 2.31 -15.69
C ARG A 807 -27.46 1.93 -14.75
N THR A 808 -27.31 2.19 -13.45
CA THR A 808 -28.42 1.98 -12.50
C THR A 808 -29.61 2.88 -12.80
N THR A 809 -29.38 4.16 -13.15
CA THR A 809 -30.45 5.09 -13.54
C THR A 809 -31.12 4.68 -14.85
N HIS A 810 -30.36 4.19 -15.81
CA HIS A 810 -30.92 3.67 -17.07
C HIS A 810 -31.79 2.43 -16.84
N LEU A 811 -31.32 1.48 -16.02
CA LEU A 811 -32.09 0.30 -15.64
C LEU A 811 -33.39 0.70 -14.90
N GLU A 812 -33.31 1.65 -13.97
CA GLU A 812 -34.47 2.17 -13.25
C GLU A 812 -35.50 2.80 -14.20
N ARG A 813 -35.07 3.55 -15.22
CA ARG A 813 -35.95 4.11 -16.24
C ARG A 813 -36.61 3.03 -17.11
N LEU A 814 -35.85 2.00 -17.51
CA LEU A 814 -36.39 0.89 -18.30
C LEU A 814 -37.45 0.11 -17.51
N VAL A 815 -37.18 -0.17 -16.23
CA VAL A 815 -38.15 -0.85 -15.35
C VAL A 815 -39.41 0.00 -15.13
N ALA A 816 -39.28 1.32 -15.02
CA ALA A 816 -40.43 2.21 -14.91
C ALA A 816 -41.32 2.21 -16.16
N LEU A 817 -40.73 2.15 -17.35
CA LEU A 817 -41.48 2.07 -18.62
C LEU A 817 -42.21 0.72 -18.79
N LEU A 818 -41.61 -0.38 -18.30
CA LEU A 818 -42.28 -1.69 -18.27
C LEU A 818 -43.47 -1.69 -17.31
N ASP A 819 -43.29 -1.11 -16.12
CA ASP A 819 -44.32 -0.98 -15.08
C ASP A 819 -45.51 -0.13 -15.56
N GLU A 820 -45.25 0.99 -16.25
CA GLU A 820 -46.28 1.86 -16.84
C GLU A 820 -47.10 1.14 -17.91
N ARG A 821 -46.45 0.34 -18.76
CA ARG A 821 -47.13 -0.45 -19.79
C ARG A 821 -48.00 -1.55 -19.18
N ASP A 822 -47.51 -2.31 -18.20
CA ASP A 822 -48.29 -3.36 -17.56
C ASP A 822 -49.52 -2.78 -16.85
N ALA A 823 -49.39 -1.60 -16.24
CA ALA A 823 -50.51 -0.86 -15.68
C ALA A 823 -51.55 -0.45 -16.75
N ASP A 824 -51.10 -0.01 -17.92
CA ASP A 824 -51.96 0.36 -19.05
C ASP A 824 -52.66 -0.84 -19.70
N VAL A 825 -51.99 -1.98 -19.82
CA VAL A 825 -52.59 -3.24 -20.31
C VAL A 825 -53.63 -3.74 -19.30
N ALA A 826 -53.31 -3.73 -18.01
CA ALA A 826 -54.25 -4.09 -16.95
C ALA A 826 -55.44 -3.13 -16.87
N LYS A 827 -55.27 -1.85 -17.21
CA LYS A 827 -56.34 -0.85 -17.31
C LYS A 827 -57.24 -1.12 -18.51
N ARG A 828 -56.67 -1.35 -19.71
CA ARG A 828 -57.43 -1.70 -20.92
C ARG A 828 -58.17 -3.02 -20.79
N ALA A 829 -57.55 -4.03 -20.16
CA ALA A 829 -58.20 -5.29 -19.84
C ALA A 829 -59.37 -5.09 -18.85
N ARG A 830 -59.20 -4.25 -17.82
CA ARG A 830 -60.30 -3.86 -16.92
C ARG A 830 -61.43 -3.12 -17.64
N GLU A 831 -61.10 -2.16 -18.49
CA GLU A 831 -62.08 -1.43 -19.31
C GLU A 831 -62.83 -2.36 -20.27
N LEU A 832 -62.14 -3.35 -20.87
CA LEU A 832 -62.75 -4.40 -21.69
C LEU A 832 -63.62 -5.38 -20.88
N VAL A 833 -63.22 -5.75 -19.67
CA VAL A 833 -64.03 -6.59 -18.77
C VAL A 833 -65.27 -5.83 -18.28
N VAL A 834 -65.14 -4.53 -18.02
CA VAL A 834 -66.26 -3.66 -17.68
C VAL A 834 -67.18 -3.44 -18.89
N ALA A 835 -66.63 -3.23 -20.08
CA ALA A 835 -67.38 -3.04 -21.31
C ALA A 835 -68.09 -4.33 -21.77
N SER A 836 -67.45 -5.49 -21.63
CA SER A 836 -68.04 -6.80 -21.96
C SER A 836 -69.11 -7.25 -20.97
N ARG A 837 -69.04 -6.83 -19.71
CA ARG A 837 -70.11 -7.04 -18.71
C ARG A 837 -71.36 -6.17 -18.95
N GLY A 838 -71.24 -5.09 -19.72
CA GLY A 838 -72.37 -4.23 -20.11
C GLY A 838 -73.14 -4.70 -21.34
N ALA A 839 -72.67 -5.73 -22.05
CA ALA A 839 -73.30 -6.22 -23.29
C ALA A 839 -74.55 -7.11 -23.05
N GLY A 840 -74.98 -7.27 -21.79
CA GLY A 840 -76.10 -8.12 -21.40
C GLY A 840 -76.89 -7.59 -20.20
N GLY A 841 -77.54 -6.43 -20.35
CA GLY A 841 -78.85 -6.13 -19.74
C GLY A 841 -79.03 -5.92 -18.22
N ASP A 842 -78.16 -6.40 -17.32
CA ASP A 842 -78.36 -6.24 -15.86
C ASP A 842 -77.15 -5.60 -15.17
N MET A 843 -77.37 -4.60 -14.31
CA MET A 843 -76.32 -4.02 -13.45
C MET A 843 -75.96 -4.99 -12.30
N PRO A 844 -74.70 -5.46 -12.16
CA PRO A 844 -74.26 -6.16 -10.97
C PRO A 844 -73.45 -5.24 -10.04
N GLY A 845 -73.58 -5.48 -8.72
CA GLY A 845 -72.95 -4.69 -7.66
C GLY A 845 -71.41 -4.71 -7.63
N GLN A 846 -70.83 -3.78 -6.85
CA GLN A 846 -69.39 -3.61 -6.69
C GLN A 846 -68.69 -4.90 -6.27
N VAL A 847 -67.62 -5.25 -6.99
CA VAL A 847 -66.69 -6.33 -6.63
C VAL A 847 -65.42 -5.73 -6.04
N VAL A 848 -65.12 -6.10 -4.79
CA VAL A 848 -63.81 -5.88 -4.16
C VAL A 848 -62.89 -7.05 -4.54
N LEU A 849 -61.76 -6.74 -5.19
CA LEU A 849 -60.68 -7.71 -5.44
C LEU A 849 -59.70 -7.72 -4.25
N PRO A 850 -59.04 -8.86 -3.95
CA PRO A 850 -58.12 -8.95 -2.83
C PRO A 850 -56.92 -8.02 -3.05
N GLY A 851 -56.71 -7.07 -2.12
CA GLY A 851 -55.56 -6.17 -2.12
C GLY A 851 -55.84 -4.66 -2.11
N GLN A 852 -57.10 -4.22 -1.95
CA GLN A 852 -57.40 -2.86 -1.50
C GLN A 852 -57.69 -2.87 0.01
N PRO A 853 -57.28 -1.85 0.79
CA PRO A 853 -57.66 -1.75 2.20
C PRO A 853 -59.18 -1.63 2.37
#